data_AF-A0A6G0XX12-F1
#
_entry.id   AF-A0A6G0XX12-F1
#
_cell.length_a   1.000
_cell.length_b   1.000
_cell.length_c   1.000
_cell.angle_alpha   90.00
_cell.angle_beta   90.00
_cell.angle_gamma   90.00
#
_symmetry.space_group_name_H-M   'P 1'
#
loop_
_entity.id
_entity.type
_entity.pdbx_description
1 polymer ?
#
loop_
_entity_poly.entity_id
_entity_poly.type
_entity_poly.pdbx_seq_one_letter_code
_entity_poly.pdbx_strand_id
1 'polypeptide(L)'
;MRSFLPCFFILLGGVQDVFSVLLAEDIGLSCTPLVKTHATQPTPGYCGIDMLLGMEINVPLDITSIDNVDTHCALNNINLSNVSLVQKDSKWKVRLGYTVQLGDPDSNIGATQIKCVVSRTNTTLATVSDTLLIAIYAYLPEIDSVAIVPTQKTVAPTSAPSKNKTNVAPSTVFLGIGSAVEFTVATKSKHDVSGTCLLQPQNRVVTLAQSKGQYAIAAGDPFVAENGMSFSCNVTDIAGNFAQTNGKVATGHVALDGTLPVIKDVFMVSSSETSAKIGSMVSVTLEAENLTSGYTGNCSINGVGPLELVEQPDQNKGLYLVHYHVASGDRDVPLNQTLPVECKVENAAKNTFFYSTQTNLTFVIDANRPKIKTTKILYSSDNPAQVESVIEVQITTSHEEKPLVVHKETCDINGVSVARKFVNSATDTYQLIYVMQRGNPMWKPGKLPIYCVLEDAGGNTVTISKFTDENTLFAREMKPHEFDPTKDFGAYMPERKVFLSFVIVAVASHTISNLCPFVGLPRITGYLATGIIAGPYVLKLVTTDETGQMRFVDEVALAYIGLAAGAKLHWADMRRKMKSILCVTLWLTLFEYVIGTLTIIVLANYLVFLQATSSTECYAIAMLAGCMMIARSPSSALAVIEETGSQGHFTTFMFSVTVLCDVVVITLFNVNNMITESFLSDKSVSFQSVLELVAQIGISISVGVLSGKFMSYIILWRTPRIRRRSRLHKLLQFSKQVVILLFGFGLFVLGHLCHPWLESLMCCMIAGATLYNWNHGSNREELSLLLKSMADFVYVGFFTLSGASLELDMLLKALAVSVLLCCTRIFAIFLGAYIGGTLAHENPVHNRVSWMAYITQAGVTLGLAKKIQLLYPGWGSYFSTMIVSVVICNQLIGPPLLRMVLRYVGDCREKENGKVDGLRALILGDDDRLIVVNSAKRRMKNCGWEPFSFCMNTKDAEDPVEMNMQIREAMKEHEPLDVVVVMMSSDVLNYRVIRNVAQICTKLKRVKILRIVVNVVGNDDVEEGWSTRFANMPFNEDNGDAIDVVVVDRNEATDMLIELAACGKLINQKEVLSPRADQDEAEETSVIKVSLSTKMKQMLWV
;
A
#
# COMPACT_ATOMS: atom_id res chain seq x y z
N MET A 1 47.17 22.90 42.01
CA MET A 1 46.95 22.35 43.37
C MET A 1 47.67 21.00 43.46
N ARG A 2 48.40 20.70 44.57
CA ARG A 2 48.84 19.38 45.14
C ARG A 2 49.12 18.18 44.16
N SER A 3 50.19 17.36 44.17
CA SER A 3 51.46 17.13 44.93
C SER A 3 52.27 15.99 44.17
N PHE A 4 53.43 15.36 44.50
CA PHE A 4 54.49 15.34 45.56
C PHE A 4 55.84 14.73 45.00
N LEU A 5 56.88 14.48 45.83
CA LEU A 5 58.32 14.11 45.55
C LEU A 5 58.89 13.16 46.69
N PRO A 6 60.21 12.74 46.88
CA PRO A 6 61.42 12.35 46.07
C PRO A 6 62.30 11.10 46.60
N CYS A 7 63.67 11.15 46.80
CA CYS A 7 64.72 10.01 46.85
C CYS A 7 65.95 10.08 47.91
N PHE A 8 66.98 9.11 48.01
CA PHE A 8 68.54 9.18 48.31
C PHE A 8 69.47 8.28 49.36
N PHE A 9 70.86 8.05 49.12
CA PHE A 9 72.20 7.74 49.94
C PHE A 9 72.94 6.30 50.26
N ILE A 10 74.25 5.91 50.67
CA ILE A 10 75.79 6.29 50.76
C ILE A 10 76.94 5.13 51.15
N LEU A 11 78.32 5.30 51.51
CA LEU A 11 79.58 4.34 51.45
C LEU A 11 80.94 4.40 52.42
N LEU A 12 82.01 3.46 52.44
CA LEU A 12 83.43 3.37 53.16
C LEU A 12 84.48 2.15 52.74
N GLY A 13 85.80 1.70 53.06
CA GLY A 13 87.23 1.93 53.72
C GLY A 13 88.19 0.59 53.90
N GLY A 14 89.56 0.23 54.16
CA GLY A 14 91.09 0.60 54.35
C GLY A 14 92.11 -0.64 54.85
N VAL A 15 93.50 -0.84 55.11
CA VAL A 15 95.01 -0.37 54.91
C VAL A 15 96.32 -1.20 55.58
N GLN A 16 97.60 -1.36 55.01
CA GLN A 16 99.16 -1.61 55.42
C GLN A 16 99.90 -2.87 56.21
N ASP A 17 101.25 -3.25 56.47
CA ASP A 17 102.80 -3.17 56.09
C ASP A 17 103.88 -4.07 57.00
N VAL A 18 105.29 -4.29 57.08
CA VAL A 18 106.68 -4.43 56.32
C VAL A 18 108.11 -4.82 57.12
N PHE A 19 109.25 -5.47 56.54
CA PHE A 19 110.84 -5.61 56.74
C PHE A 19 111.83 -6.52 57.71
N SER A 20 113.24 -6.73 57.49
CA SER A 20 114.40 -7.43 58.33
C SER A 20 115.96 -7.67 57.81
N VAL A 21 117.08 -8.06 58.60
CA VAL A 21 118.65 -8.14 58.25
C VAL A 21 119.82 -9.08 58.98
N LEU A 22 121.18 -8.97 58.61
CA LEU A 22 122.56 -9.77 58.46
C LEU A 22 123.56 -10.51 59.52
N LEU A 23 124.25 -11.70 59.20
CA LEU A 23 125.68 -12.30 59.48
C LEU A 23 125.98 -13.88 59.22
N ALA A 24 127.21 -14.52 59.16
CA ALA A 24 127.52 -15.97 58.67
C ALA A 24 128.66 -16.89 59.37
N GLU A 25 128.80 -18.28 59.20
CA GLU A 25 129.90 -19.34 59.62
C GLU A 25 129.55 -20.76 60.39
N ASP A 26 130.47 -21.80 60.47
CA ASP A 26 130.64 -23.14 61.27
C ASP A 26 129.77 -24.46 61.03
N ILE A 27 130.11 -25.64 61.63
CA ILE A 27 129.50 -27.00 61.42
C ILE A 27 127.99 -27.07 61.75
N GLY A 28 127.18 -27.51 60.77
CA GLY A 28 125.78 -27.91 60.97
C GLY A 28 125.17 -28.55 59.71
N LEU A 29 124.10 -29.35 59.86
CA LEU A 29 123.42 -30.04 58.74
C LEU A 29 121.90 -30.06 58.95
N SER A 30 121.16 -29.93 57.83
CA SER A 30 119.73 -30.23 57.64
C SER A 30 118.74 -29.07 57.71
N CYS A 31 117.98 -28.90 56.62
CA CYS A 31 116.56 -29.25 56.65
C CYS A 31 116.17 -30.03 55.39
N THR A 32 115.22 -30.95 55.52
CA THR A 32 114.84 -31.93 54.48
C THR A 32 113.84 -31.37 53.46
N PRO A 33 113.89 -31.79 52.18
CA PRO A 33 112.83 -31.49 51.22
C PRO A 33 111.53 -32.21 51.61
N LEU A 34 110.41 -31.48 51.64
CA LEU A 34 109.08 -32.09 51.71
C LEU A 34 108.70 -32.64 50.33
N VAL A 35 109.20 -33.83 50.04
CA VAL A 35 108.95 -34.55 48.79
C VAL A 35 107.48 -34.93 48.67
N LYS A 36 106.76 -34.24 47.79
CA LYS A 36 105.60 -34.82 47.09
C LYS A 36 106.10 -35.46 45.79
N THR A 37 106.54 -36.71 45.89
CA THR A 37 106.76 -37.57 44.72
C THR A 37 105.47 -37.83 43.97
N HIS A 38 105.49 -37.53 42.68
CA HIS A 38 104.84 -38.23 41.57
C HIS A 38 103.64 -39.17 41.83
N ALA A 39 102.60 -38.96 41.03
CA ALA A 39 102.34 -39.90 39.93
C ALA A 39 102.87 -39.22 38.63
N THR A 40 103.62 -39.81 37.69
CA THR A 40 103.49 -41.07 36.92
C THR A 40 102.16 -41.17 36.16
N GLN A 41 102.08 -41.14 34.83
CA GLN A 41 103.10 -41.07 33.76
C GLN A 41 102.51 -40.30 32.55
N PRO A 42 103.31 -39.93 31.52
CA PRO A 42 102.87 -38.95 30.52
C PRO A 42 101.90 -39.51 29.46
N THR A 43 100.88 -38.73 29.12
CA THR A 43 100.15 -38.85 27.85
C THR A 43 100.88 -38.07 26.74
N PRO A 44 100.99 -38.60 25.51
CA PRO A 44 101.66 -37.90 24.42
C PRO A 44 100.82 -36.70 23.94
N GLY A 45 101.42 -35.51 23.89
CA GLY A 45 100.78 -34.33 23.29
C GLY A 45 101.19 -32.97 23.85
N TYR A 46 101.79 -32.90 25.04
CA TYR A 46 102.03 -31.62 25.73
C TYR A 46 103.50 -31.28 25.94
N CYS A 47 103.98 -30.27 25.21
CA CYS A 47 105.22 -29.55 25.50
C CYS A 47 105.01 -28.61 26.69
N GLY A 48 105.05 -29.15 27.92
CA GLY A 48 105.34 -28.33 29.08
C GLY A 48 106.74 -27.73 28.91
N ILE A 49 106.82 -26.40 28.79
CA ILE A 49 108.11 -25.73 28.64
C ILE A 49 108.77 -25.67 30.02
N ASP A 50 109.90 -26.37 30.18
CA ASP A 50 110.82 -26.21 31.32
C ASP A 50 111.47 -24.81 31.26
N MET A 51 110.66 -23.77 31.49
CA MET A 51 111.09 -22.38 31.43
C MET A 51 111.82 -22.02 32.73
N LEU A 52 113.05 -22.51 32.85
CA LEU A 52 113.93 -22.29 33.99
C LEU A 52 114.30 -20.80 34.06
N LEU A 53 113.43 -20.04 34.72
CA LEU A 53 113.49 -18.59 34.92
C LEU A 53 114.64 -18.23 35.87
N GLY A 54 115.86 -18.35 35.36
CA GLY A 54 117.13 -18.09 36.03
C GLY A 54 117.39 -16.62 36.36
N MET A 55 116.49 -16.00 37.12
CA MET A 55 116.60 -14.64 37.62
C MET A 55 117.67 -14.55 38.72
N GLU A 56 118.54 -13.54 38.63
CA GLU A 56 119.55 -13.22 39.65
C GLU A 56 119.11 -11.98 40.45
N ILE A 57 118.43 -12.17 41.58
CA ILE A 57 117.94 -11.08 42.43
C ILE A 57 119.09 -10.60 43.33
N ASN A 58 119.48 -9.33 43.25
CA ASN A 58 120.53 -8.75 44.08
C ASN A 58 120.14 -8.72 45.57
N VAL A 59 121.07 -9.10 46.45
CA VAL A 59 120.91 -9.03 47.90
C VAL A 59 121.97 -8.06 48.48
N PRO A 60 121.58 -7.02 49.23
CA PRO A 60 122.53 -6.11 49.86
C PRO A 60 123.18 -6.77 51.09
N LEU A 61 124.37 -7.36 50.92
CA LEU A 61 125.14 -8.04 51.98
C LEU A 61 126.57 -7.47 52.06
N ASP A 62 126.90 -6.78 53.15
CA ASP A 62 128.15 -6.03 53.35
C ASP A 62 129.27 -6.83 54.07
N ILE A 63 129.56 -8.07 53.62
CA ILE A 63 130.72 -8.85 54.09
C ILE A 63 131.52 -9.43 52.91
N THR A 64 132.85 -9.41 53.03
CA THR A 64 133.83 -9.75 51.99
C THR A 64 134.27 -11.21 51.94
N SER A 65 134.00 -12.03 52.96
CA SER A 65 134.32 -13.46 53.01
C SER A 65 133.32 -14.19 53.92
N ILE A 66 132.69 -15.26 53.40
CA ILE A 66 131.58 -15.98 54.03
C ILE A 66 131.67 -17.46 53.63
N ASP A 67 131.58 -18.36 54.61
CA ASP A 67 131.24 -19.77 54.42
C ASP A 67 129.72 -19.98 54.53
N ASN A 68 129.21 -20.98 53.79
CA ASN A 68 127.83 -21.47 53.69
C ASN A 68 126.72 -20.71 54.45
N VAL A 69 125.78 -20.14 53.69
CA VAL A 69 124.60 -19.43 54.19
C VAL A 69 123.33 -20.08 53.65
N ASP A 70 122.40 -20.43 54.53
CA ASP A 70 121.10 -21.01 54.17
C ASP A 70 120.16 -19.94 53.58
N THR A 71 119.37 -20.34 52.60
CA THR A 71 118.37 -19.47 51.97
C THR A 71 117.04 -20.19 51.77
N HIS A 72 115.94 -19.47 51.99
CA HIS A 72 114.59 -19.95 51.77
C HIS A 72 113.82 -18.93 50.94
N CYS A 73 113.23 -19.36 49.83
CA CYS A 73 112.39 -18.52 48.99
C CYS A 73 111.05 -19.18 48.72
N ALA A 74 110.02 -18.35 48.52
CA ALA A 74 108.70 -18.76 48.12
C ALA A 74 108.17 -17.88 46.98
N LEU A 75 107.38 -18.47 46.09
CA LEU A 75 106.64 -17.81 45.02
C LEU A 75 105.14 -17.99 45.31
N ASN A 76 104.39 -16.90 45.47
CA ASN A 76 102.98 -16.92 45.87
C ASN A 76 102.69 -17.86 47.09
N ASN A 77 103.56 -17.84 48.10
CA ASN A 77 103.58 -18.72 49.30
C ASN A 77 103.90 -20.22 49.06
N ILE A 78 104.25 -20.64 47.85
CA ILE A 78 104.78 -21.98 47.56
C ILE A 78 106.31 -21.95 47.74
N ASN A 79 106.84 -22.76 48.68
CA ASN A 79 108.28 -22.84 48.92
C ASN A 79 109.03 -23.44 47.70
N LEU A 80 110.12 -22.78 47.30
CA LEU A 80 110.95 -23.15 46.16
C LEU A 80 112.09 -24.09 46.59
N SER A 81 112.32 -25.15 45.81
CA SER A 81 113.36 -26.16 46.08
C SER A 81 114.71 -25.86 45.41
N ASN A 82 114.71 -25.17 44.26
CA ASN A 82 115.91 -24.80 43.52
C ASN A 82 116.26 -23.32 43.74
N VAL A 83 116.93 -23.07 44.87
CA VAL A 83 117.40 -21.74 45.30
C VAL A 83 118.91 -21.83 45.54
N SER A 84 119.68 -20.83 45.10
CA SER A 84 121.13 -20.75 45.38
C SER A 84 121.59 -19.31 45.58
N LEU A 85 122.40 -19.07 46.60
CA LEU A 85 123.09 -17.78 46.80
C LEU A 85 124.43 -17.80 46.07
N VAL A 86 124.70 -16.80 45.24
CA VAL A 86 125.91 -16.70 44.41
C VAL A 86 126.47 -15.29 44.50
N GLN A 87 127.75 -15.14 44.84
CA GLN A 87 128.45 -13.86 44.74
C GLN A 87 128.93 -13.65 43.30
N LYS A 88 128.66 -12.48 42.74
CA LYS A 88 128.96 -12.11 41.35
C LYS A 88 129.11 -10.61 41.25
N ASP A 89 130.14 -10.13 40.54
CA ASP A 89 130.43 -8.70 40.38
C ASP A 89 130.59 -7.97 41.74
N SER A 90 131.25 -8.64 42.70
CA SER A 90 131.44 -8.24 44.11
C SER A 90 130.15 -8.00 44.92
N LYS A 91 128.99 -8.42 44.41
CA LYS A 91 127.69 -8.36 45.12
C LYS A 91 127.09 -9.76 45.26
N TRP A 92 126.28 -9.95 46.29
CA TRP A 92 125.57 -11.21 46.51
C TRP A 92 124.24 -11.20 45.75
N LYS A 93 123.85 -12.34 45.19
CA LYS A 93 122.57 -12.52 44.48
C LYS A 93 121.95 -13.87 44.81
N VAL A 94 120.62 -13.96 44.88
CA VAL A 94 119.90 -15.24 44.84
C VAL A 94 119.57 -15.57 43.39
N ARG A 95 119.94 -16.78 42.94
CA ARG A 95 119.45 -17.37 41.70
C ARG A 95 118.33 -18.36 42.01
N LEU A 96 117.21 -18.19 41.31
CA LEU A 96 116.03 -19.04 41.43
C LEU A 96 115.85 -19.93 40.20
N GLY A 97 115.22 -21.09 40.39
CA GLY A 97 114.64 -21.90 39.34
C GLY A 97 113.28 -22.44 39.78
N TYR A 98 112.25 -22.23 38.96
CA TYR A 98 110.91 -22.77 39.16
C TYR A 98 110.41 -23.42 37.87
N THR A 99 109.52 -24.39 38.01
CA THR A 99 108.90 -25.13 36.91
C THR A 99 107.40 -25.17 37.16
N VAL A 100 106.61 -24.58 36.26
CA VAL A 100 105.14 -24.52 36.38
C VAL A 100 104.54 -25.92 36.23
N GLN A 101 103.55 -26.27 37.06
CA GLN A 101 102.88 -27.57 37.02
C GLN A 101 101.36 -27.45 36.86
N LEU A 102 100.74 -28.49 36.29
CA LEU A 102 99.29 -28.62 36.17
C LEU A 102 98.65 -28.63 37.56
N GLY A 103 97.88 -27.59 37.88
CA GLY A 103 97.31 -27.35 39.20
C GLY A 103 97.87 -26.12 39.93
N ASP A 104 98.90 -25.47 39.39
CA ASP A 104 99.27 -24.11 39.78
C ASP A 104 98.12 -23.13 39.44
N PRO A 105 97.86 -22.08 40.24
CA PRO A 105 96.79 -21.14 39.98
C PRO A 105 97.13 -20.18 38.82
N ASP A 106 96.20 -20.00 37.89
CA ASP A 106 96.33 -19.02 36.79
C ASP A 106 96.58 -17.61 37.34
N SER A 107 97.56 -16.89 36.77
CA SER A 107 97.94 -15.55 37.21
C SER A 107 98.00 -14.56 36.05
N ASN A 108 97.28 -13.45 36.17
CA ASN A 108 97.35 -12.32 35.24
C ASN A 108 98.76 -11.67 35.24
N ILE A 109 99.11 -10.99 34.14
CA ILE A 109 100.38 -10.27 33.99
C ILE A 109 100.61 -9.32 35.17
N GLY A 110 101.75 -9.43 35.85
CA GLY A 110 102.14 -8.55 36.95
C GLY A 110 101.66 -8.96 38.35
N ALA A 111 100.95 -10.08 38.49
CA ALA A 111 100.35 -10.48 39.78
C ALA A 111 101.24 -11.37 40.68
N THR A 112 102.29 -12.00 40.14
CA THR A 112 103.06 -13.04 40.83
C THR A 112 104.23 -12.47 41.63
N GLN A 113 104.25 -12.70 42.94
CA GLN A 113 105.26 -12.18 43.88
C GLN A 113 106.19 -13.27 44.40
N ILE A 114 107.45 -12.90 44.56
CA ILE A 114 108.53 -13.72 45.11
C ILE A 114 109.02 -13.09 46.41
N LYS A 115 109.29 -13.92 47.42
CA LYS A 115 109.94 -13.50 48.67
C LYS A 115 111.07 -14.47 49.02
N CYS A 116 112.25 -13.92 49.28
CA CYS A 116 113.46 -14.64 49.68
C CYS A 116 113.96 -14.13 51.03
N VAL A 117 114.33 -15.06 51.91
CA VAL A 117 115.00 -14.82 53.18
C VAL A 117 116.34 -15.56 53.16
N VAL A 118 117.41 -14.83 53.47
CA VAL A 118 118.76 -15.35 53.70
C VAL A 118 118.92 -15.52 55.22
N SER A 119 119.61 -16.54 55.73
CA SER A 119 119.76 -16.78 57.18
C SER A 119 121.01 -17.59 57.56
N ARG A 120 121.57 -17.37 58.76
CA ARG A 120 122.61 -18.22 59.38
C ARG A 120 122.38 -18.29 60.88
N THR A 121 122.46 -19.51 61.43
CA THR A 121 122.27 -19.82 62.87
C THR A 121 121.14 -19.01 63.52
N ASN A 122 119.95 -19.02 62.88
CA ASN A 122 118.74 -18.32 63.31
C ASN A 122 118.79 -16.78 63.42
N THR A 123 119.72 -16.12 62.74
CA THR A 123 119.58 -14.70 62.36
C THR A 123 119.16 -14.59 60.88
N THR A 124 118.40 -13.55 60.49
CA THR A 124 117.74 -13.44 59.16
C THR A 124 118.41 -12.43 58.24
N LEU A 125 119.45 -12.86 57.55
CA LEU A 125 120.52 -12.02 57.04
C LEU A 125 120.09 -10.94 56.04
N ALA A 126 119.06 -11.20 55.28
CA ALA A 126 118.37 -10.24 54.45
C ALA A 126 117.00 -10.80 54.08
N THR A 127 116.03 -9.92 53.84
CA THR A 127 114.77 -10.28 53.17
C THR A 127 114.60 -9.43 51.93
N VAL A 128 114.36 -10.06 50.79
CA VAL A 128 114.15 -9.41 49.48
C VAL A 128 112.86 -9.95 48.87
N SER A 129 112.09 -9.09 48.20
CA SER A 129 110.85 -9.48 47.50
C SER A 129 110.67 -8.66 46.23
N ASP A 130 110.18 -9.31 45.17
CA ASP A 130 110.03 -8.73 43.82
C ASP A 130 108.81 -9.33 43.08
N THR A 131 108.42 -8.76 41.94
CA THR A 131 107.17 -9.09 41.22
C THR A 131 107.42 -9.40 39.74
N LEU A 132 106.81 -10.47 39.22
CA LEU A 132 107.00 -10.92 37.83
C LEU A 132 105.99 -10.29 36.85
N LEU A 133 106.50 -9.75 35.75
CA LEU A 133 105.73 -9.16 34.64
C LEU A 133 105.24 -10.18 33.60
N ILE A 134 104.97 -11.43 34.01
CA ILE A 134 104.61 -12.54 33.12
C ILE A 134 103.32 -13.19 33.65
N ALA A 135 102.38 -13.53 32.76
CA ALA A 135 101.21 -14.33 33.10
C ALA A 135 101.55 -15.82 33.14
N ILE A 136 100.79 -16.58 33.93
CA ILE A 136 100.88 -18.04 34.03
C ILE A 136 99.48 -18.58 33.74
N TYR A 137 99.38 -19.44 32.73
CA TYR A 137 98.14 -20.16 32.38
C TYR A 137 98.43 -21.66 32.47
N ALA A 138 97.79 -22.34 33.43
CA ALA A 138 97.94 -23.76 33.71
C ALA A 138 96.90 -24.63 33.00
N TYR A 139 95.90 -24.02 32.35
CA TYR A 139 94.79 -24.69 31.67
C TYR A 139 94.65 -24.25 30.22
N LEU A 140 94.15 -25.16 29.36
CA LEU A 140 93.87 -24.86 27.95
C LEU A 140 92.55 -24.09 27.77
N PRO A 141 92.42 -23.32 26.67
CA PRO A 141 91.17 -22.68 26.25
C PRO A 141 90.17 -23.69 25.65
N GLU A 142 89.80 -24.72 26.42
CA GLU A 142 88.79 -25.69 26.00
C GLU A 142 87.39 -25.04 25.98
N ILE A 143 86.63 -25.31 24.91
CA ILE A 143 85.26 -24.80 24.77
C ILE A 143 84.32 -25.58 25.72
N ASP A 144 83.51 -24.83 26.45
CA ASP A 144 82.46 -25.35 27.33
C ASP A 144 81.13 -25.46 26.58
N SER A 145 80.75 -24.42 25.83
CA SER A 145 79.53 -24.42 25.01
C SER A 145 79.59 -23.42 23.85
N VAL A 146 78.80 -23.67 22.81
CA VAL A 146 78.56 -22.74 21.69
C VAL A 146 77.04 -22.56 21.56
N ALA A 147 76.58 -21.32 21.49
CA ALA A 147 75.16 -20.98 21.42
C ALA A 147 74.86 -19.94 20.34
N ILE A 148 73.70 -20.04 19.72
CA ILE A 148 73.17 -18.99 18.81
C ILE A 148 72.64 -17.82 19.65
N VAL A 149 72.97 -16.60 19.25
CA VAL A 149 72.40 -15.37 19.81
C VAL A 149 71.08 -15.06 19.08
N PRO A 150 69.92 -14.99 19.76
CA PRO A 150 68.65 -14.67 19.11
C PRO A 150 68.61 -13.20 18.65
N THR A 151 68.66 -12.98 17.34
CA THR A 151 68.86 -11.67 16.70
C THR A 151 67.57 -10.82 16.60
N GLN A 152 66.85 -10.61 17.70
CA GLN A 152 65.80 -9.56 17.72
C GLN A 152 65.56 -8.91 19.09
N LYS A 153 65.46 -7.56 19.07
CA LYS A 153 64.91 -6.77 20.18
C LYS A 153 63.40 -6.98 20.24
N THR A 154 62.88 -7.53 21.33
CA THR A 154 61.43 -7.61 21.56
C THR A 154 60.81 -6.23 21.72
N VAL A 155 60.15 -5.74 20.68
CA VAL A 155 59.19 -4.62 20.77
C VAL A 155 57.95 -5.14 21.50
N ALA A 156 57.58 -4.50 22.61
CA ALA A 156 56.45 -4.93 23.42
C ALA A 156 55.10 -4.67 22.71
N PRO A 157 54.22 -5.68 22.52
CA PRO A 157 52.89 -5.46 21.96
C PRO A 157 51.97 -4.73 22.94
N THR A 158 51.46 -3.57 22.55
CA THR A 158 50.44 -2.84 23.33
C THR A 158 49.02 -3.29 22.95
N SER A 159 48.52 -4.34 23.60
CA SER A 159 47.09 -4.70 23.57
C SER A 159 46.65 -5.43 24.86
N ALA A 160 45.35 -5.43 25.13
CA ALA A 160 44.77 -5.90 26.41
C ALA A 160 44.51 -7.42 26.44
N PRO A 161 44.50 -8.07 27.62
CA PRO A 161 44.44 -9.52 27.72
C PRO A 161 43.04 -10.11 27.50
N SER A 162 42.90 -10.99 26.52
CA SER A 162 41.77 -11.92 26.41
C SER A 162 42.06 -13.22 27.18
N LYS A 163 41.00 -13.88 27.69
CA LYS A 163 41.14 -15.12 28.47
C LYS A 163 40.97 -16.34 27.57
N ASN A 164 42.08 -17.04 27.27
CA ASN A 164 42.09 -18.50 27.17
C ASN A 164 43.52 -19.02 27.38
N LYS A 165 43.70 -19.96 28.32
CA LYS A 165 44.99 -20.60 28.59
C LYS A 165 45.04 -21.99 27.95
N THR A 166 45.51 -22.05 26.71
CA THR A 166 46.25 -23.22 26.22
C THR A 166 47.74 -22.96 26.42
N ASN A 167 48.51 -24.01 26.73
CA ASN A 167 49.96 -23.89 26.90
C ASN A 167 50.61 -23.74 25.51
N VAL A 168 50.80 -22.50 25.06
CA VAL A 168 51.62 -22.19 23.88
C VAL A 168 53.08 -22.48 24.24
N ALA A 169 53.64 -23.55 23.67
CA ALA A 169 55.07 -23.79 23.69
C ALA A 169 55.79 -22.63 22.96
N PRO A 170 57.04 -22.28 23.33
CA PRO A 170 57.81 -21.26 22.62
C PRO A 170 57.90 -21.64 21.13
N SER A 171 57.40 -20.75 20.27
CA SER A 171 57.36 -20.98 18.82
C SER A 171 58.77 -20.92 18.25
N THR A 172 59.22 -22.02 17.64
CA THR A 172 60.51 -22.08 16.94
C THR A 172 60.63 -20.96 15.91
N VAL A 173 61.71 -20.18 16.00
CA VAL A 173 62.03 -19.09 15.09
C VAL A 173 62.82 -19.67 13.91
N PHE A 174 62.24 -19.64 12.72
CA PHE A 174 62.90 -20.05 11.49
C PHE A 174 63.67 -18.88 10.87
N LEU A 175 64.96 -19.07 10.61
CA LEU A 175 65.80 -18.12 9.88
C LEU A 175 66.01 -18.60 8.44
N GLY A 176 65.63 -17.76 7.48
CA GLY A 176 65.71 -18.03 6.05
C GLY A 176 66.98 -17.51 5.38
N ILE A 177 67.06 -17.71 4.06
CA ILE A 177 68.18 -17.30 3.20
C ILE A 177 68.48 -15.81 3.35
N GLY A 178 69.75 -15.46 3.53
CA GLY A 178 70.22 -14.10 3.78
C GLY A 178 70.16 -13.67 5.25
N SER A 179 69.54 -14.44 6.14
CA SER A 179 69.57 -14.15 7.58
C SER A 179 70.97 -14.35 8.16
N ALA A 180 71.45 -13.37 8.92
CA ALA A 180 72.71 -13.48 9.66
C ALA A 180 72.48 -14.19 11.01
N VAL A 181 73.26 -15.24 11.27
CA VAL A 181 73.24 -16.04 12.50
C VAL A 181 74.51 -15.72 13.28
N GLU A 182 74.35 -15.21 14.50
CA GLU A 182 75.45 -14.89 15.41
C GLU A 182 75.66 -16.02 16.43
N PHE A 183 76.92 -16.30 16.73
CA PHE A 183 77.35 -17.37 17.63
C PHE A 183 78.23 -16.81 18.73
N THR A 184 77.96 -17.23 19.97
CA THR A 184 78.82 -16.98 21.14
C THR A 184 79.41 -18.30 21.63
N VAL A 185 80.68 -18.24 22.02
CA VAL A 185 81.46 -19.36 22.57
C VAL A 185 81.76 -19.07 24.03
N ALA A 186 81.51 -20.04 24.91
CA ALA A 186 81.98 -20.02 26.29
C ALA A 186 83.15 -20.99 26.44
N THR A 187 84.20 -20.59 27.16
CA THR A 187 85.38 -21.40 27.47
C THR A 187 85.39 -21.81 28.94
N LYS A 188 85.94 -22.98 29.26
CA LYS A 188 86.03 -23.47 30.65
C LYS A 188 86.94 -22.59 31.52
N SER A 189 88.00 -22.04 30.92
CA SER A 189 88.89 -21.04 31.52
C SER A 189 88.27 -19.65 31.64
N LYS A 190 87.13 -19.38 31.00
CA LYS A 190 86.43 -18.08 30.95
C LYS A 190 87.28 -16.94 30.34
N HIS A 191 88.30 -17.30 29.56
CA HIS A 191 89.12 -16.36 28.80
C HIS A 191 88.64 -16.25 27.35
N ASP A 192 88.84 -15.06 26.76
CA ASP A 192 88.47 -14.79 25.38
C ASP A 192 89.34 -15.56 24.38
N VAL A 193 88.71 -16.10 23.34
CA VAL A 193 89.36 -16.88 22.28
C VAL A 193 89.15 -16.29 20.90
N SER A 194 90.09 -16.62 20.02
CA SER A 194 90.04 -16.39 18.57
C SER A 194 90.35 -17.67 17.83
N GLY A 195 89.97 -17.80 16.55
CA GLY A 195 90.18 -19.05 15.80
C GLY A 195 89.16 -19.28 14.69
N THR A 196 88.88 -20.54 14.38
CA THR A 196 87.89 -20.92 13.36
C THR A 196 87.06 -22.14 13.78
N CYS A 197 85.78 -22.16 13.39
CA CYS A 197 84.83 -23.24 13.65
C CYS A 197 84.19 -23.73 12.36
N LEU A 198 84.32 -25.02 12.05
CA LEU A 198 83.51 -25.69 11.04
C LEU A 198 82.15 -26.05 11.66
N LEU A 199 81.06 -25.55 11.09
CA LEU A 199 79.69 -25.87 11.47
C LEU A 199 79.09 -26.90 10.49
N GLN A 200 78.45 -27.92 11.04
CA GLN A 200 77.83 -29.02 10.28
C GLN A 200 76.37 -29.21 10.75
N PRO A 201 75.44 -29.58 9.85
CA PRO A 201 75.64 -30.03 8.47
C PRO A 201 75.86 -28.92 7.41
N GLN A 202 75.80 -27.63 7.75
CA GLN A 202 75.97 -26.53 6.78
C GLN A 202 77.34 -26.49 6.07
N ASN A 203 78.36 -27.16 6.63
CA ASN A 203 79.73 -27.22 6.11
C ASN A 203 80.37 -25.83 5.90
N ARG A 204 80.06 -24.87 6.79
CA ARG A 204 80.56 -23.49 6.78
C ARG A 204 81.65 -23.32 7.82
N VAL A 205 82.75 -22.66 7.45
CA VAL A 205 83.79 -22.23 8.41
C VAL A 205 83.52 -20.80 8.85
N VAL A 206 83.38 -20.60 10.16
CA VAL A 206 83.15 -19.31 10.82
C VAL A 206 84.42 -18.90 11.55
N THR A 207 84.90 -17.68 11.34
CA THR A 207 86.02 -17.11 12.11
C THR A 207 85.52 -16.59 13.45
N LEU A 208 86.24 -16.90 14.53
CA LEU A 208 86.00 -16.39 15.87
C LEU A 208 86.94 -15.23 16.21
N ALA A 209 86.39 -14.15 16.75
CA ALA A 209 87.13 -13.07 17.39
C ALA A 209 86.41 -12.65 18.68
N GLN A 210 87.14 -12.52 19.80
CA GLN A 210 86.57 -12.22 21.13
C GLN A 210 85.35 -13.12 21.45
N SER A 211 85.56 -14.43 21.29
CA SER A 211 84.59 -15.49 21.58
C SER A 211 83.26 -15.41 20.80
N LYS A 212 83.25 -14.68 19.67
CA LYS A 212 82.07 -14.47 18.81
C LYS A 212 82.38 -14.76 17.34
N GLY A 213 81.37 -15.22 16.61
CA GLY A 213 81.43 -15.41 15.15
C GLY A 213 80.04 -15.23 14.51
N GLN A 214 80.01 -15.07 13.18
CA GLN A 214 78.77 -14.84 12.43
C GLN A 214 78.86 -15.46 11.02
N TYR A 215 77.76 -16.00 10.51
CA TYR A 215 77.62 -16.29 9.07
C TYR A 215 76.18 -16.00 8.59
N ALA A 216 75.98 -15.88 7.27
CA ALA A 216 74.66 -15.70 6.67
C ALA A 216 74.22 -16.96 5.93
N ILE A 217 72.96 -17.37 6.09
CA ILE A 217 72.38 -18.57 5.47
C ILE A 217 72.34 -18.38 3.94
N ALA A 218 72.88 -19.35 3.19
CA ALA A 218 72.85 -19.33 1.73
C ALA A 218 71.71 -20.19 1.17
N ALA A 219 71.29 -19.90 -0.06
CA ALA A 219 70.40 -20.78 -0.81
C ALA A 219 71.08 -22.13 -1.06
N GLY A 220 70.40 -23.22 -0.70
CA GLY A 220 70.94 -24.58 -0.76
C GLY A 220 71.69 -25.05 0.49
N ASP A 221 71.83 -24.21 1.53
CA ASP A 221 72.23 -24.71 2.86
C ASP A 221 71.11 -25.64 3.40
N PRO A 222 71.42 -26.80 3.99
CA PRO A 222 70.42 -27.79 4.41
C PRO A 222 69.57 -27.31 5.60
N PHE A 223 68.31 -27.74 5.65
CA PHE A 223 67.43 -27.52 6.80
C PHE A 223 68.01 -28.13 8.09
N VAL A 224 68.00 -27.37 9.17
CA VAL A 224 68.45 -27.81 10.50
C VAL A 224 67.46 -27.39 11.58
N ALA A 225 66.83 -28.39 12.19
CA ALA A 225 65.96 -28.27 13.35
C ALA A 225 66.72 -27.92 14.64
N GLU A 226 65.97 -27.64 15.71
CA GLU A 226 66.52 -27.24 17.01
C GLU A 226 67.60 -28.22 17.53
N ASN A 227 68.76 -27.68 17.91
CA ASN A 227 69.93 -28.44 18.40
C ASN A 227 70.46 -29.53 17.42
N GLY A 228 70.12 -29.42 16.13
CA GLY A 228 70.60 -30.30 15.05
C GLY A 228 71.98 -29.94 14.49
N MET A 229 72.60 -28.84 14.93
CA MET A 229 73.91 -28.37 14.47
C MET A 229 75.04 -28.85 15.39
N SER A 230 76.17 -29.24 14.79
CA SER A 230 77.43 -29.56 15.47
C SER A 230 78.57 -28.64 15.03
N PHE A 231 79.55 -28.44 15.90
CA PHE A 231 80.74 -27.64 15.64
C PHE A 231 82.03 -28.47 15.80
N SER A 232 83.05 -28.11 15.03
CA SER A 232 84.45 -28.46 15.26
C SER A 232 85.29 -27.18 15.20
N CYS A 233 85.85 -26.77 16.34
CA CYS A 233 86.53 -25.49 16.49
C CYS A 233 88.01 -25.68 16.83
N ASN A 234 88.86 -24.91 16.16
CA ASN A 234 90.26 -24.70 16.47
C ASN A 234 90.38 -23.29 17.07
N VAL A 235 90.77 -23.18 18.35
CA VAL A 235 90.83 -21.91 19.09
C VAL A 235 92.20 -21.68 19.72
N THR A 236 92.59 -20.42 19.79
CA THR A 236 93.78 -19.91 20.48
C THR A 236 93.40 -18.81 21.45
N ASP A 237 93.98 -18.87 22.65
CA ASP A 237 93.91 -17.78 23.64
C ASP A 237 94.95 -16.68 23.35
N ILE A 238 94.96 -15.66 24.22
CA ILE A 238 95.88 -14.51 24.15
C ILE A 238 97.34 -14.83 24.52
N ALA A 239 97.63 -16.04 25.03
CA ALA A 239 98.99 -16.53 25.28
C ALA A 239 99.53 -17.39 24.14
N GLY A 240 98.67 -17.77 23.18
CA GLY A 240 99.01 -18.63 22.04
C GLY A 240 98.78 -20.12 22.31
N ASN A 241 98.14 -20.50 23.42
CA ASN A 241 97.79 -21.90 23.66
C ASN A 241 96.68 -22.32 22.68
N PHE A 242 96.88 -23.45 22.01
CA PHE A 242 95.95 -23.98 21.01
C PHE A 242 95.10 -25.12 21.59
N ALA A 243 93.79 -25.06 21.38
CA ALA A 243 92.86 -26.16 21.68
C ALA A 243 91.95 -26.47 20.48
N GLN A 244 91.65 -27.75 20.29
CA GLN A 244 90.62 -28.20 19.35
C GLN A 244 89.46 -28.82 20.15
N THR A 245 88.22 -28.44 19.86
CA THR A 245 87.04 -28.94 20.57
C THR A 245 85.86 -29.15 19.61
N ASN A 246 85.16 -30.26 19.78
CA ASN A 246 84.01 -30.66 18.97
C ASN A 246 82.77 -30.78 19.87
N GLY A 247 81.59 -30.38 19.39
CA GLY A 247 80.37 -30.43 20.19
C GLY A 247 79.09 -30.14 19.42
N LYS A 248 77.98 -29.92 20.14
CA LYS A 248 76.71 -29.46 19.57
C LYS A 248 76.48 -27.99 19.87
N VAL A 249 75.91 -27.25 18.92
CA VAL A 249 75.48 -25.87 19.13
C VAL A 249 74.10 -25.86 19.78
N ALA A 250 73.95 -25.12 20.88
CA ALA A 250 72.65 -24.85 21.48
C ALA A 250 71.92 -23.79 20.64
N THR A 251 70.81 -24.15 20.00
CA THR A 251 70.13 -23.24 19.05
C THR A 251 68.98 -22.44 19.67
N GLY A 252 68.55 -22.74 20.90
CA GLY A 252 67.68 -21.87 21.69
C GLY A 252 66.35 -21.49 21.02
N HIS A 253 65.59 -22.47 20.55
CA HIS A 253 64.38 -22.30 19.74
C HIS A 253 64.58 -21.62 18.37
N VAL A 254 65.80 -21.61 17.85
CA VAL A 254 66.09 -21.25 16.45
C VAL A 254 66.27 -22.50 15.59
N ALA A 255 65.65 -22.50 14.42
CA ALA A 255 65.87 -23.45 13.32
C ALA A 255 66.30 -22.69 12.06
N LEU A 256 67.09 -23.32 11.19
CA LEU A 256 67.70 -22.69 10.01
C LEU A 256 67.23 -23.40 8.73
N ASP A 257 66.82 -22.64 7.71
CA ASP A 257 66.32 -23.21 6.45
C ASP A 257 66.84 -22.44 5.22
N GLY A 258 67.76 -23.08 4.48
CA GLY A 258 68.25 -22.60 3.18
C GLY A 258 67.52 -23.17 1.97
N THR A 259 66.42 -23.90 2.16
CA THR A 259 65.64 -24.54 1.07
C THR A 259 64.62 -23.57 0.44
N LEU A 260 64.21 -23.86 -0.79
CA LEU A 260 63.18 -23.09 -1.51
C LEU A 260 61.86 -23.89 -1.57
N PRO A 261 60.70 -23.22 -1.38
CA PRO A 261 59.39 -23.87 -1.45
C PRO A 261 58.95 -24.11 -2.91
N VAL A 262 59.58 -25.08 -3.58
CA VAL A 262 59.31 -25.35 -5.00
C VAL A 262 58.01 -26.12 -5.19
N ILE A 263 57.16 -25.61 -6.09
CA ILE A 263 55.98 -26.29 -6.65
C ILE A 263 56.40 -26.96 -7.96
N LYS A 264 56.05 -28.25 -8.09
CA LYS A 264 56.40 -29.15 -9.19
C LYS A 264 55.40 -29.03 -10.34
N ASP A 265 54.12 -29.30 -10.08
CA ASP A 265 53.06 -29.26 -11.10
C ASP A 265 51.66 -29.06 -10.49
N VAL A 266 50.67 -28.81 -11.34
CA VAL A 266 49.23 -28.83 -10.99
C VAL A 266 48.73 -30.28 -11.03
N PHE A 267 48.59 -30.90 -9.87
CA PHE A 267 48.17 -32.30 -9.72
C PHE A 267 46.75 -32.57 -10.22
N MET A 268 45.80 -31.66 -9.97
CA MET A 268 44.40 -31.83 -10.36
C MET A 268 43.65 -30.49 -10.40
N VAL A 269 42.74 -30.33 -11.35
CA VAL A 269 41.74 -29.24 -11.35
C VAL A 269 40.34 -29.86 -11.40
N SER A 270 39.46 -29.41 -10.51
CA SER A 270 38.07 -29.87 -10.42
C SER A 270 37.10 -28.70 -10.22
N SER A 271 35.81 -28.93 -10.47
CA SER A 271 34.73 -27.96 -10.26
C SER A 271 33.64 -28.58 -9.39
N SER A 272 32.97 -27.76 -8.58
CA SER A 272 31.79 -28.16 -7.80
C SER A 272 30.57 -28.54 -8.66
N GLU A 273 30.57 -28.15 -9.94
CA GLU A 273 29.51 -28.44 -10.92
C GLU A 273 30.09 -28.84 -12.29
N THR A 274 29.28 -29.49 -13.14
CA THR A 274 29.69 -29.97 -14.48
C THR A 274 30.08 -28.85 -15.44
N SER A 275 29.50 -27.66 -15.25
CA SER A 275 29.93 -26.38 -15.82
C SER A 275 30.17 -25.43 -14.65
N ALA A 276 31.32 -24.77 -14.61
CA ALA A 276 31.67 -23.82 -13.56
C ALA A 276 31.01 -22.46 -13.84
N LYS A 277 29.71 -22.35 -13.53
CA LYS A 277 28.93 -21.11 -13.58
C LYS A 277 29.28 -20.14 -12.45
N ILE A 278 28.71 -18.93 -12.47
CA ILE A 278 28.94 -17.92 -11.43
C ILE A 278 28.48 -18.44 -10.05
N GLY A 279 29.41 -18.44 -9.09
CA GLY A 279 29.24 -18.99 -7.74
C GLY A 279 29.81 -20.39 -7.55
N SER A 280 30.08 -21.13 -8.62
CA SER A 280 30.75 -22.44 -8.55
C SER A 280 32.18 -22.29 -8.03
N MET A 281 32.65 -23.33 -7.32
CA MET A 281 34.01 -23.42 -6.77
C MET A 281 34.85 -24.30 -7.70
N VAL A 282 35.85 -23.70 -8.34
CA VAL A 282 36.94 -24.40 -9.01
C VAL A 282 38.05 -24.64 -7.99
N SER A 283 38.51 -25.87 -7.85
CA SER A 283 39.54 -26.27 -6.91
C SER A 283 40.78 -26.75 -7.66
N VAL A 284 41.91 -26.06 -7.47
CA VAL A 284 43.19 -26.37 -8.09
C VAL A 284 44.12 -26.97 -7.03
N THR A 285 44.63 -28.17 -7.29
CA THR A 285 45.55 -28.89 -6.40
C THR A 285 46.96 -28.82 -6.99
N LEU A 286 47.94 -28.40 -6.19
CA LEU A 286 49.36 -28.24 -6.53
C LEU A 286 50.19 -29.30 -5.82
N GLU A 287 51.22 -29.82 -6.47
CA GLU A 287 52.20 -30.75 -5.90
C GLU A 287 53.52 -30.02 -5.58
N ALA A 288 54.02 -30.15 -4.36
CA ALA A 288 55.34 -29.64 -3.95
C ALA A 288 56.47 -30.63 -4.29
N GLU A 289 57.65 -30.10 -4.63
CA GLU A 289 58.82 -30.93 -4.97
C GLU A 289 59.62 -31.39 -3.75
N ASN A 290 59.87 -30.47 -2.80
CA ASN A 290 60.86 -30.65 -1.73
C ASN A 290 60.26 -30.99 -0.35
N LEU A 291 59.32 -30.18 0.13
CA LEU A 291 58.72 -30.30 1.46
C LEU A 291 57.25 -30.67 1.34
N THR A 292 56.85 -31.70 2.09
CA THR A 292 55.51 -32.30 2.03
C THR A 292 54.45 -31.57 2.87
N SER A 293 54.85 -30.52 3.60
CA SER A 293 54.03 -29.67 4.47
C SER A 293 54.73 -28.32 4.71
N GLY A 294 54.00 -27.31 5.17
CA GLY A 294 54.55 -26.05 5.67
C GLY A 294 54.79 -24.95 4.62
N TYR A 295 54.25 -25.06 3.40
CA TYR A 295 54.15 -23.92 2.49
C TYR A 295 52.88 -23.10 2.77
N THR A 296 53.02 -21.79 2.67
CA THR A 296 51.92 -20.81 2.73
C THR A 296 52.04 -19.85 1.56
N GLY A 297 50.99 -19.17 1.14
CA GLY A 297 51.11 -18.27 -0.01
C GLY A 297 49.79 -17.84 -0.62
N ASN A 298 49.92 -17.07 -1.70
CA ASN A 298 48.80 -16.53 -2.46
C ASN A 298 48.95 -16.87 -3.95
N CYS A 299 47.84 -17.25 -4.58
CA CYS A 299 47.75 -17.56 -5.99
C CYS A 299 46.78 -16.62 -6.74
N SER A 300 46.88 -16.63 -8.06
CA SER A 300 45.96 -16.05 -9.02
C SER A 300 45.54 -17.14 -10.00
N ILE A 301 44.24 -17.35 -10.16
CA ILE A 301 43.66 -18.35 -11.07
C ILE A 301 42.76 -17.60 -12.04
N ASN A 302 42.92 -17.83 -13.35
CA ASN A 302 42.20 -17.09 -14.39
C ASN A 302 42.44 -15.55 -14.37
N GLY A 303 43.47 -15.08 -13.66
CA GLY A 303 43.70 -13.66 -13.36
C GLY A 303 43.01 -13.14 -12.10
N VAL A 304 42.27 -13.98 -11.38
CA VAL A 304 41.57 -13.65 -10.13
C VAL A 304 42.41 -14.07 -8.93
N GLY A 305 42.77 -13.10 -8.08
CA GLY A 305 43.51 -13.30 -6.83
C GLY A 305 43.70 -12.00 -6.05
N PRO A 306 44.35 -12.03 -4.87
CA PRO A 306 45.00 -13.20 -4.27
C PRO A 306 44.01 -14.21 -3.68
N LEU A 307 44.24 -15.49 -3.97
CA LEU A 307 43.56 -16.66 -3.39
C LEU A 307 44.53 -17.37 -2.43
N GLU A 308 44.06 -17.77 -1.25
CA GLU A 308 44.89 -18.41 -0.22
C GLU A 308 45.29 -19.85 -0.60
N LEU A 309 46.55 -20.21 -0.34
CA LEU A 309 47.08 -21.57 -0.48
C LEU A 309 46.84 -22.37 0.82
N VAL A 310 46.02 -23.42 0.74
CA VAL A 310 45.63 -24.26 1.89
C VAL A 310 46.28 -25.64 1.80
N GLU A 311 47.05 -26.05 2.80
CA GLU A 311 47.62 -27.40 2.87
C GLU A 311 46.53 -28.47 3.07
N GLN A 312 46.56 -29.57 2.31
CA GLN A 312 45.62 -30.68 2.53
C GLN A 312 46.08 -31.56 3.71
N PRO A 313 45.19 -31.84 4.69
CA PRO A 313 45.57 -32.55 5.93
C PRO A 313 45.83 -34.05 5.73
N ASP A 314 45.58 -34.61 4.55
CA ASP A 314 45.65 -36.04 4.29
C ASP A 314 46.99 -36.47 3.65
N GLN A 315 47.69 -37.38 4.34
CA GLN A 315 48.75 -38.26 3.84
C GLN A 315 50.18 -37.70 3.59
N ASN A 316 50.57 -36.52 4.10
CA ASN A 316 51.95 -35.99 4.00
C ASN A 316 52.51 -36.00 2.55
N LYS A 317 51.69 -35.62 1.56
CA LYS A 317 52.01 -35.74 0.13
C LYS A 317 52.50 -34.46 -0.55
N GLY A 318 52.61 -33.33 0.18
CA GLY A 318 52.93 -32.04 -0.43
C GLY A 318 51.83 -31.53 -1.35
N LEU A 319 50.57 -31.86 -1.07
CA LEU A 319 49.41 -31.40 -1.84
C LEU A 319 48.79 -30.17 -1.19
N TYR A 320 48.73 -29.09 -1.97
CA TYR A 320 48.17 -27.81 -1.55
C TYR A 320 46.99 -27.44 -2.46
N LEU A 321 45.96 -26.84 -1.88
CA LEU A 321 44.68 -26.57 -2.52
C LEU A 321 44.44 -25.07 -2.60
N VAL A 322 43.93 -24.61 -3.75
CA VAL A 322 43.50 -23.24 -3.97
C VAL A 322 42.06 -23.26 -4.46
N HIS A 323 41.18 -22.50 -3.80
CA HIS A 323 39.78 -22.37 -4.18
C HIS A 323 39.53 -21.06 -4.94
N TYR A 324 39.16 -21.17 -6.20
CA TYR A 324 38.71 -20.08 -7.05
C TYR A 324 37.18 -20.12 -7.16
N HIS A 325 36.50 -19.07 -6.71
CA HIS A 325 35.06 -18.90 -6.91
C HIS A 325 34.83 -18.06 -8.16
N VAL A 326 34.08 -18.60 -9.13
CA VAL A 326 33.76 -17.89 -10.38
C VAL A 326 32.83 -16.70 -10.07
N ALA A 327 33.32 -15.49 -10.29
CA ALA A 327 32.57 -14.25 -10.14
C ALA A 327 31.95 -13.78 -11.46
N SER A 328 31.03 -12.83 -11.40
CA SER A 328 30.38 -12.29 -12.60
C SER A 328 31.33 -11.31 -13.30
N GLY A 329 31.70 -11.60 -14.55
CA GLY A 329 32.65 -10.80 -15.33
C GLY A 329 34.11 -11.27 -15.24
N ASP A 330 34.36 -12.43 -14.64
CA ASP A 330 35.63 -13.16 -14.86
C ASP A 330 35.73 -13.60 -16.34
N ARG A 331 36.87 -14.17 -16.73
CA ARG A 331 37.08 -14.64 -18.10
C ARG A 331 36.46 -16.02 -18.32
N ASP A 332 35.55 -16.14 -19.29
CA ASP A 332 35.03 -17.43 -19.75
C ASP A 332 36.15 -18.32 -20.31
N VAL A 333 36.11 -19.61 -20.00
CA VAL A 333 37.07 -20.61 -20.50
C VAL A 333 36.32 -21.77 -21.15
N PRO A 334 36.26 -21.83 -22.50
CA PRO A 334 35.66 -22.94 -23.23
C PRO A 334 36.32 -24.30 -22.98
N LEU A 335 35.57 -25.36 -23.30
CA LEU A 335 36.02 -26.75 -23.16
C LEU A 335 37.35 -26.98 -23.90
N ASN A 336 38.30 -27.67 -23.24
CA ASN A 336 39.65 -27.96 -23.74
C ASN A 336 40.56 -26.73 -23.96
N GLN A 337 40.26 -25.57 -23.36
CA GLN A 337 41.22 -24.46 -23.25
C GLN A 337 42.03 -24.52 -21.94
N THR A 338 43.06 -23.68 -21.84
CA THR A 338 43.93 -23.58 -20.67
C THR A 338 43.46 -22.55 -19.65
N LEU A 339 43.55 -22.92 -18.38
CA LEU A 339 43.41 -22.04 -17.22
C LEU A 339 44.80 -21.58 -16.76
N PRO A 340 45.10 -20.26 -16.75
CA PRO A 340 46.36 -19.77 -16.20
C PRO A 340 46.32 -19.83 -14.66
N VAL A 341 47.41 -20.33 -14.08
CA VAL A 341 47.61 -20.46 -12.63
C VAL A 341 48.98 -19.88 -12.27
N GLU A 342 48.98 -18.85 -11.43
CA GLU A 342 50.19 -18.20 -10.91
C GLU A 342 50.18 -18.26 -9.38
N CYS A 343 51.30 -18.58 -8.74
CA CYS A 343 51.38 -18.71 -7.29
C CYS A 343 52.68 -18.14 -6.74
N LYS A 344 52.59 -17.31 -5.70
CA LYS A 344 53.74 -16.96 -4.84
C LYS A 344 53.60 -17.75 -3.54
N VAL A 345 54.60 -18.59 -3.26
CA VAL A 345 54.62 -19.46 -2.07
C VAL A 345 55.85 -19.20 -1.21
N GLU A 346 55.70 -19.37 0.09
CA GLU A 346 56.69 -19.07 1.12
C GLU A 346 56.73 -20.21 2.16
N ASN A 347 57.93 -20.63 2.57
CA ASN A 347 58.10 -21.60 3.66
C ASN A 347 58.02 -20.92 5.03
N ALA A 348 58.07 -21.70 6.12
CA ALA A 348 58.11 -21.20 7.49
C ALA A 348 59.24 -20.18 7.77
N ALA A 349 60.33 -20.21 6.99
CA ALA A 349 61.47 -19.29 7.07
C ALA A 349 61.37 -18.04 6.18
N LYS A 350 60.25 -17.86 5.45
CA LYS A 350 59.98 -16.77 4.49
C LYS A 350 60.88 -16.73 3.25
N ASN A 351 61.48 -17.86 2.88
CA ASN A 351 62.08 -18.06 1.57
C ASN A 351 60.94 -18.13 0.54
N THR A 352 60.97 -17.32 -0.52
CA THR A 352 59.85 -17.19 -1.46
C THR A 352 60.14 -17.83 -2.82
N PHE A 353 59.16 -18.52 -3.39
CA PHE A 353 59.18 -19.06 -4.76
C PHE A 353 57.98 -18.55 -5.57
N PHE A 354 58.15 -18.42 -6.89
CA PHE A 354 57.11 -18.04 -7.83
C PHE A 354 56.90 -19.15 -8.87
N TYR A 355 55.67 -19.64 -8.96
CA TYR A 355 55.23 -20.67 -9.91
C TYR A 355 54.23 -20.06 -10.90
N SER A 356 54.26 -20.49 -12.17
CA SER A 356 53.34 -20.04 -13.22
C SER A 356 53.17 -21.14 -14.26
N THR A 357 51.93 -21.47 -14.61
CA THR A 357 51.60 -22.51 -15.60
C THR A 357 50.25 -22.26 -16.28
N GLN A 358 49.91 -23.11 -17.25
CA GLN A 358 48.64 -23.14 -17.96
C GLN A 358 48.10 -24.58 -18.02
N THR A 359 47.02 -24.86 -17.29
CA THR A 359 46.46 -26.22 -17.13
C THR A 359 45.23 -26.42 -17.99
N ASN A 360 45.13 -27.52 -18.73
CA ASN A 360 43.97 -27.83 -19.57
C ASN A 360 42.71 -28.11 -18.73
N LEU A 361 41.56 -27.55 -19.12
CA LEU A 361 40.27 -27.83 -18.48
C LEU A 361 39.43 -28.89 -19.21
N THR A 362 38.83 -29.77 -18.42
CA THR A 362 37.87 -30.81 -18.84
C THR A 362 36.40 -30.36 -18.71
N PHE A 363 36.17 -29.14 -18.21
CA PHE A 363 34.85 -28.51 -18.04
C PHE A 363 34.90 -27.05 -18.54
N VAL A 364 33.73 -26.43 -18.70
CA VAL A 364 33.61 -25.03 -19.12
C VAL A 364 33.56 -24.12 -17.90
N ILE A 365 34.21 -22.95 -17.94
CA ILE A 365 33.96 -21.84 -17.01
C ILE A 365 33.11 -20.79 -17.73
N ASP A 366 31.97 -20.44 -17.14
CA ASP A 366 31.02 -19.46 -17.66
C ASP A 366 30.73 -18.41 -16.57
N ALA A 367 31.34 -17.23 -16.74
CA ALA A 367 31.33 -16.11 -15.82
C ALA A 367 30.37 -14.99 -16.26
N ASN A 368 29.62 -15.20 -17.35
CA ASN A 368 28.66 -14.24 -17.87
C ASN A 368 27.23 -14.58 -17.46
N ARG A 369 26.37 -13.55 -17.37
CA ARG A 369 24.92 -13.74 -17.18
C ARG A 369 24.20 -13.41 -18.48
N PRO A 370 23.15 -14.17 -18.84
CA PRO A 370 22.37 -13.91 -20.03
C PRO A 370 21.61 -12.59 -19.86
N LYS A 371 21.55 -11.79 -20.92
CA LYS A 371 21.16 -10.37 -20.86
C LYS A 371 19.86 -10.10 -21.59
N ILE A 372 18.85 -9.68 -20.83
CA ILE A 372 17.53 -9.31 -21.36
C ILE A 372 17.56 -7.86 -21.84
N LYS A 373 17.26 -7.64 -23.11
CA LYS A 373 17.22 -6.34 -23.78
C LYS A 373 15.84 -5.68 -23.67
N THR A 374 14.77 -6.45 -23.91
CA THR A 374 13.38 -6.00 -23.75
C THR A 374 12.46 -7.12 -23.29
N THR A 375 11.40 -6.77 -22.57
CA THR A 375 10.26 -7.63 -22.24
C THR A 375 9.00 -6.79 -22.41
N LYS A 376 8.20 -7.08 -23.43
CA LYS A 376 7.06 -6.25 -23.85
C LYS A 376 5.84 -7.09 -24.20
N ILE A 377 4.65 -6.49 -24.21
CA ILE A 377 3.50 -7.15 -24.84
C ILE A 377 3.60 -6.98 -26.36
N LEU A 378 3.45 -8.08 -27.09
CA LEU A 378 3.39 -8.09 -28.55
C LEU A 378 1.95 -8.01 -29.05
N TYR A 379 1.03 -8.71 -28.37
CA TYR A 379 -0.39 -8.76 -28.73
C TYR A 379 -1.27 -9.05 -27.50
N SER A 380 -2.52 -8.59 -27.55
CA SER A 380 -3.60 -9.03 -26.67
C SER A 380 -4.87 -9.14 -27.52
N SER A 381 -5.67 -10.19 -27.33
CA SER A 381 -6.95 -10.36 -28.04
C SER A 381 -7.96 -9.26 -27.73
N ASP A 382 -7.88 -8.70 -26.52
CA ASP A 382 -8.80 -7.70 -25.99
C ASP A 382 -8.02 -6.58 -25.27
N ASN A 383 -8.55 -5.36 -25.29
CA ASN A 383 -8.03 -4.23 -24.53
C ASN A 383 -9.20 -3.42 -23.94
N PRO A 384 -9.45 -3.47 -22.62
CA PRO A 384 -8.71 -4.23 -21.60
C PRO A 384 -8.79 -5.75 -21.79
N ALA A 385 -7.82 -6.46 -21.23
CA ALA A 385 -7.84 -7.91 -21.14
C ALA A 385 -9.00 -8.38 -20.24
N GLN A 386 -9.59 -9.51 -20.60
CA GLN A 386 -10.72 -10.13 -19.90
C GLN A 386 -10.49 -11.64 -19.73
N VAL A 387 -11.42 -12.35 -19.10
CA VAL A 387 -11.35 -13.82 -19.00
C VAL A 387 -11.37 -14.43 -20.41
N GLU A 388 -10.58 -15.48 -20.62
CA GLU A 388 -10.25 -16.12 -21.91
C GLU A 388 -9.39 -15.28 -22.87
N SER A 389 -9.06 -14.02 -22.55
CA SER A 389 -8.15 -13.23 -23.38
C SER A 389 -6.77 -13.88 -23.49
N VAL A 390 -6.25 -13.88 -24.72
CA VAL A 390 -4.91 -14.37 -25.07
C VAL A 390 -3.96 -13.18 -25.09
N ILE A 391 -2.91 -13.24 -24.28
CA ILE A 391 -1.88 -12.20 -24.16
C ILE A 391 -0.53 -12.80 -24.57
N GLU A 392 0.09 -12.18 -25.56
CA GLU A 392 1.38 -12.62 -26.10
C GLU A 392 2.49 -11.68 -25.63
N VAL A 393 3.47 -12.22 -24.91
CA VAL A 393 4.63 -11.50 -24.39
C VAL A 393 5.86 -11.87 -25.22
N GLN A 394 6.62 -10.85 -25.65
CA GLN A 394 7.89 -11.03 -26.35
C GLN A 394 9.06 -10.61 -25.44
N ILE A 395 9.99 -11.54 -25.24
CA ILE A 395 11.28 -11.32 -24.59
C ILE A 395 12.35 -11.29 -25.67
N THR A 396 13.29 -10.34 -25.58
CA THR A 396 14.44 -10.25 -26.47
C THR A 396 15.74 -10.19 -25.67
N THR A 397 16.72 -11.01 -26.00
CA THR A 397 18.06 -11.06 -25.40
C THR A 397 19.06 -10.15 -26.15
N SER A 398 20.33 -10.14 -25.74
CA SER A 398 21.41 -9.43 -26.44
C SER A 398 22.54 -10.37 -26.87
N HIS A 399 22.33 -11.08 -27.98
CA HIS A 399 23.30 -11.94 -28.66
C HIS A 399 23.81 -13.11 -27.82
N GLU A 400 22.88 -14.00 -27.45
CA GLU A 400 23.18 -15.31 -26.87
C GLU A 400 23.52 -16.31 -28.00
N GLU A 401 24.68 -16.99 -27.95
CA GLU A 401 25.06 -17.99 -28.96
C GLU A 401 24.16 -19.24 -28.97
N LYS A 402 23.46 -19.50 -27.87
CA LYS A 402 22.60 -20.67 -27.64
C LYS A 402 21.26 -20.22 -27.06
N PRO A 403 20.15 -20.90 -27.39
CA PRO A 403 18.85 -20.51 -26.90
C PRO A 403 18.71 -20.72 -25.39
N LEU A 404 18.13 -19.75 -24.70
CA LEU A 404 17.80 -19.85 -23.28
C LEU A 404 16.63 -20.83 -23.06
N VAL A 405 16.59 -21.42 -21.88
CA VAL A 405 15.51 -22.31 -21.40
C VAL A 405 14.90 -21.76 -20.10
N VAL A 406 13.70 -22.23 -19.74
CA VAL A 406 13.06 -21.84 -18.47
C VAL A 406 13.60 -22.70 -17.33
N HIS A 407 14.23 -22.08 -16.33
CA HIS A 407 14.79 -22.79 -15.18
C HIS A 407 13.68 -23.48 -14.39
N LYS A 408 13.69 -24.82 -14.30
CA LYS A 408 12.79 -25.62 -13.43
C LYS A 408 11.29 -25.29 -13.56
N GLU A 409 10.80 -25.00 -14.77
CA GLU A 409 9.44 -24.51 -15.05
C GLU A 409 9.04 -23.18 -14.33
N THR A 410 9.99 -22.43 -13.76
CA THR A 410 9.71 -21.16 -13.03
C THR A 410 9.53 -19.97 -13.99
N CYS A 411 8.39 -19.94 -14.68
CA CYS A 411 7.96 -18.79 -15.48
C CYS A 411 6.45 -18.62 -15.45
N ASP A 412 6.01 -17.58 -14.73
CA ASP A 412 4.61 -17.28 -14.43
C ASP A 412 4.25 -15.86 -14.88
N ILE A 413 3.04 -15.70 -15.41
CA ILE A 413 2.42 -14.40 -15.68
C ILE A 413 1.14 -14.33 -14.85
N ASN A 414 0.99 -13.26 -14.07
CA ASN A 414 -0.16 -13.03 -13.17
C ASN A 414 -0.46 -14.19 -12.18
N GLY A 415 0.58 -14.95 -11.79
CA GLY A 415 0.46 -16.13 -10.93
C GLY A 415 0.02 -17.41 -11.64
N VAL A 416 -0.04 -17.42 -12.97
CA VAL A 416 -0.33 -18.60 -13.80
C VAL A 416 0.93 -19.01 -14.57
N SER A 417 1.32 -20.27 -14.46
CA SER A 417 2.52 -20.76 -15.14
C SER A 417 2.36 -20.81 -16.65
N VAL A 418 3.31 -20.20 -17.34
CA VAL A 418 3.43 -20.12 -18.81
C VAL A 418 4.69 -20.81 -19.32
N ALA A 419 5.49 -21.45 -18.45
CA ALA A 419 6.77 -22.09 -18.81
C ALA A 419 6.65 -23.09 -19.98
N ARG A 420 5.59 -23.91 -20.01
CA ARG A 420 5.32 -24.86 -21.12
C ARG A 420 4.86 -24.22 -22.43
N LYS A 421 4.71 -22.90 -22.45
CA LYS A 421 4.36 -22.06 -23.61
C LYS A 421 5.46 -21.06 -23.95
N PHE A 422 6.66 -21.21 -23.37
CA PHE A 422 7.86 -20.48 -23.77
C PHE A 422 8.39 -21.07 -25.07
N VAL A 423 8.39 -20.27 -26.14
CA VAL A 423 8.77 -20.70 -27.49
C VAL A 423 9.87 -19.79 -28.02
N ASN A 424 10.97 -20.38 -28.52
CA ASN A 424 11.96 -19.64 -29.31
C ASN A 424 11.37 -19.33 -30.69
N SER A 425 11.26 -18.04 -31.01
CA SER A 425 10.60 -17.51 -32.20
C SER A 425 11.59 -17.14 -33.31
N ALA A 426 12.72 -16.56 -32.91
CA ALA A 426 13.82 -16.18 -33.78
C ALA A 426 15.11 -16.04 -32.95
N THR A 427 16.25 -15.83 -33.62
CA THR A 427 17.51 -15.41 -32.96
C THR A 427 17.25 -14.31 -31.93
N ASP A 428 17.76 -14.49 -30.71
CA ASP A 428 17.54 -13.62 -29.55
C ASP A 428 16.09 -13.36 -29.13
N THR A 429 15.09 -14.09 -29.63
CA THR A 429 13.67 -13.69 -29.49
C THR A 429 12.76 -14.85 -29.06
N TYR A 430 12.08 -14.66 -27.93
CA TYR A 430 11.22 -15.66 -27.30
C TYR A 430 9.80 -15.13 -27.12
N GLN A 431 8.80 -15.99 -27.32
CA GLN A 431 7.37 -15.69 -27.17
C GLN A 431 6.77 -16.52 -26.01
N LEU A 432 5.79 -15.95 -25.32
CA LEU A 432 5.00 -16.60 -24.27
C LEU A 432 3.52 -16.26 -24.43
N ILE A 433 2.65 -17.26 -24.28
CA ILE A 433 1.20 -17.11 -24.44
C ILE A 433 0.50 -17.28 -23.09
N TYR A 434 0.27 -16.18 -22.39
CA TYR A 434 -0.63 -16.16 -21.23
C TYR A 434 -2.09 -16.19 -21.72
N VAL A 435 -2.95 -16.89 -20.99
CA VAL A 435 -4.40 -16.91 -21.24
C VAL A 435 -5.08 -16.69 -19.90
N MET A 436 -5.84 -15.61 -19.77
CA MET A 436 -6.44 -15.21 -18.50
C MET A 436 -7.62 -16.10 -18.12
N GLN A 437 -7.60 -16.65 -16.90
CA GLN A 437 -8.60 -17.58 -16.40
C GLN A 437 -9.56 -16.92 -15.39
N ARG A 438 -10.77 -17.48 -15.24
CA ARG A 438 -11.74 -17.02 -14.24
C ARG A 438 -11.15 -17.16 -12.83
N GLY A 439 -11.11 -16.06 -12.08
CA GLY A 439 -10.53 -16.02 -10.73
C GLY A 439 -9.04 -15.70 -10.67
N ASN A 440 -8.37 -15.42 -11.80
CA ASN A 440 -7.05 -14.79 -11.76
C ASN A 440 -7.16 -13.35 -11.20
N PRO A 441 -6.15 -12.86 -10.45
CA PRO A 441 -6.16 -11.50 -9.93
C PRO A 441 -6.09 -10.47 -11.06
N MET A 442 -6.58 -9.27 -10.81
CA MET A 442 -6.65 -8.20 -11.80
C MET A 442 -5.55 -7.17 -11.60
N TRP A 443 -5.04 -6.61 -12.70
CA TRP A 443 -3.97 -5.63 -12.70
C TRP A 443 -4.39 -4.28 -13.32
N LYS A 444 -3.95 -3.19 -12.70
CA LYS A 444 -3.99 -1.82 -13.27
C LYS A 444 -2.99 -1.69 -14.44
N PRO A 445 -3.10 -0.65 -15.30
CA PRO A 445 -2.09 -0.36 -16.31
C PRO A 445 -0.68 -0.31 -15.70
N GLY A 446 0.30 -0.95 -16.35
CA GLY A 446 1.68 -1.04 -15.90
C GLY A 446 1.90 -1.90 -14.65
N LYS A 447 0.94 -2.76 -14.28
CA LYS A 447 1.01 -3.63 -13.09
C LYS A 447 0.79 -5.12 -13.37
N LEU A 448 0.76 -5.58 -14.62
CA LEU A 448 0.73 -7.03 -14.93
C LEU A 448 1.97 -7.72 -14.31
N PRO A 449 1.80 -8.69 -13.39
CA PRO A 449 2.94 -9.40 -12.82
C PRO A 449 3.55 -10.36 -13.86
N ILE A 450 4.87 -10.33 -13.98
CA ILE A 450 5.65 -11.35 -14.68
C ILE A 450 6.80 -11.77 -13.78
N TYR A 451 7.01 -13.08 -13.63
CA TYR A 451 8.14 -13.65 -12.91
C TYR A 451 8.67 -14.86 -13.69
N CYS A 452 9.77 -14.69 -14.42
CA CYS A 452 10.39 -15.76 -15.20
C CYS A 452 11.88 -15.82 -14.97
N VAL A 453 12.38 -17.02 -14.63
CA VAL A 453 13.80 -17.32 -14.52
C VAL A 453 14.23 -18.06 -15.78
N LEU A 454 15.09 -17.43 -16.57
CA LEU A 454 15.71 -18.03 -17.75
C LEU A 454 17.14 -18.47 -17.41
N GLU A 455 17.56 -19.57 -18.03
CA GLU A 455 18.83 -20.25 -17.84
C GLU A 455 19.50 -20.44 -19.22
N ASP A 456 20.80 -20.21 -19.29
CA ASP A 456 21.60 -20.44 -20.50
C ASP A 456 22.21 -21.85 -20.55
N ALA A 457 23.12 -22.08 -21.49
CA ALA A 457 23.81 -23.36 -21.66
C ALA A 457 24.98 -23.58 -20.65
N GLY A 458 25.39 -22.56 -19.90
CA GLY A 458 26.34 -22.67 -18.79
C GLY A 458 25.67 -22.97 -17.45
N GLY A 459 24.37 -22.67 -17.33
CA GLY A 459 23.57 -22.75 -16.11
C GLY A 459 23.46 -21.42 -15.36
N ASN A 460 23.94 -20.31 -15.94
CA ASN A 460 23.76 -18.99 -15.36
C ASN A 460 22.31 -18.53 -15.57
N THR A 461 21.71 -17.94 -14.54
CA THR A 461 20.30 -17.54 -14.53
C THR A 461 20.10 -16.03 -14.52
N VAL A 462 19.03 -15.59 -15.18
CA VAL A 462 18.52 -14.20 -15.17
C VAL A 462 17.03 -14.20 -14.82
N THR A 463 16.59 -13.23 -14.02
CA THR A 463 15.20 -13.12 -13.55
C THR A 463 14.51 -11.89 -14.14
N ILE A 464 13.43 -12.14 -14.88
CA ILE A 464 12.54 -11.12 -15.42
C ILE A 464 11.41 -10.91 -14.42
N SER A 465 11.28 -9.67 -13.90
CA SER A 465 10.32 -9.31 -12.85
C SER A 465 9.37 -8.15 -13.24
N LYS A 466 9.63 -7.50 -14.39
CA LYS A 466 8.88 -6.34 -14.90
C LYS A 466 8.94 -6.30 -16.43
N PHE A 467 7.96 -5.64 -17.04
CA PHE A 467 7.98 -5.25 -18.43
C PHE A 467 8.83 -3.99 -18.64
N THR A 468 9.42 -3.83 -19.83
CA THR A 468 10.29 -2.71 -20.23
C THR A 468 9.58 -1.65 -21.08
N ASP A 469 8.34 -1.90 -21.50
CA ASP A 469 7.49 -1.04 -22.34
C ASP A 469 6.45 -0.23 -21.53
N GLU A 470 6.60 -0.20 -20.20
CA GLU A 470 5.62 0.27 -19.19
C GLU A 470 4.25 -0.43 -19.22
N ASN A 471 3.98 -1.32 -20.18
CA ASN A 471 2.83 -2.21 -20.32
C ASN A 471 1.48 -1.57 -19.96
N THR A 472 0.91 -0.79 -20.89
CA THR A 472 -0.39 -0.10 -20.68
C THR A 472 -1.62 -1.02 -20.62
N LEU A 473 -1.48 -2.34 -20.83
CA LEU A 473 -2.59 -3.29 -20.75
C LEU A 473 -3.07 -3.46 -19.31
N PHE A 474 -4.38 -3.45 -19.10
CA PHE A 474 -5.03 -3.68 -17.81
C PHE A 474 -6.10 -4.77 -17.93
N ALA A 475 -6.40 -5.43 -16.81
CA ALA A 475 -7.45 -6.44 -16.75
C ALA A 475 -8.78 -5.86 -16.28
N ARG A 476 -9.88 -6.36 -16.85
CA ARG A 476 -11.24 -6.07 -16.43
C ARG A 476 -12.01 -7.36 -16.21
N GLU A 477 -12.79 -7.40 -15.13
CA GLU A 477 -13.56 -8.57 -14.75
C GLU A 477 -14.69 -8.76 -15.77
N MET A 478 -14.94 -10.01 -16.18
CA MET A 478 -15.85 -10.27 -17.29
C MET A 478 -17.27 -9.84 -16.92
N LYS A 479 -17.84 -9.00 -17.78
CA LYS A 479 -19.14 -8.37 -17.60
C LYS A 479 -20.24 -9.46 -17.61
N PRO A 480 -21.29 -9.37 -16.79
CA PRO A 480 -22.50 -10.15 -17.03
C PRO A 480 -23.12 -9.66 -18.35
N HIS A 481 -22.91 -10.43 -19.43
CA HIS A 481 -23.28 -10.17 -20.82
C HIS A 481 -23.51 -8.68 -21.18
N GLU A 482 -22.43 -7.98 -21.55
CA GLU A 482 -22.61 -6.67 -22.18
C GLU A 482 -23.23 -6.87 -23.57
N PHE A 483 -24.53 -6.60 -23.63
CA PHE A 483 -25.31 -6.62 -24.85
C PHE A 483 -24.74 -5.62 -25.87
N ASP A 484 -24.21 -6.15 -26.98
CA ASP A 484 -23.74 -5.36 -28.11
C ASP A 484 -24.92 -5.13 -29.10
N PRO A 485 -25.49 -3.91 -29.16
CA PRO A 485 -26.63 -3.60 -30.01
C PRO A 485 -26.34 -3.76 -31.51
N THR A 486 -25.07 -3.83 -31.91
CA THR A 486 -24.66 -3.93 -33.31
C THR A 486 -24.55 -5.37 -33.80
N LYS A 487 -24.45 -6.36 -32.90
CA LYS A 487 -24.18 -7.76 -33.25
C LYS A 487 -25.38 -8.69 -33.10
N ASP A 488 -26.22 -8.52 -32.08
CA ASP A 488 -27.40 -9.37 -31.88
C ASP A 488 -28.60 -8.58 -31.34
N PHE A 489 -29.41 -8.02 -32.23
CA PHE A 489 -30.69 -7.39 -31.86
C PHE A 489 -31.74 -8.40 -31.38
N GLY A 490 -31.57 -9.70 -31.66
CA GLY A 490 -32.44 -10.76 -31.15
C GLY A 490 -32.33 -10.90 -29.62
N ALA A 491 -31.10 -10.85 -29.10
CA ALA A 491 -30.80 -10.84 -27.67
C ALA A 491 -31.31 -9.59 -26.90
N TYR A 492 -31.85 -8.57 -27.59
CA TYR A 492 -32.52 -7.46 -26.92
C TYR A 492 -33.86 -7.92 -26.30
N MET A 493 -34.59 -8.80 -27.01
CA MET A 493 -35.93 -9.22 -26.60
C MET A 493 -35.85 -10.37 -25.58
N PRO A 494 -36.59 -10.30 -24.46
CA PRO A 494 -36.59 -11.37 -23.46
C PRO A 494 -37.14 -12.68 -24.03
N GLU A 495 -36.62 -13.81 -23.56
CA GLU A 495 -37.13 -15.12 -23.98
C GLU A 495 -38.62 -15.26 -23.69
N ARG A 496 -39.38 -15.85 -24.62
CA ARG A 496 -40.85 -15.92 -24.55
C ARG A 496 -41.38 -16.56 -23.25
N LYS A 497 -40.64 -17.54 -22.70
CA LYS A 497 -40.97 -18.20 -21.42
C LYS A 497 -40.73 -17.27 -20.23
N VAL A 498 -39.57 -16.62 -20.22
CA VAL A 498 -39.12 -15.70 -19.17
C VAL A 498 -40.03 -14.48 -19.11
N PHE A 499 -40.37 -13.92 -20.28
CA PHE A 499 -41.39 -12.86 -20.43
C PHE A 499 -42.76 -13.28 -19.89
N LEU A 500 -43.23 -14.50 -20.21
CA LEU A 500 -44.51 -14.99 -19.69
C LEU A 500 -44.49 -15.18 -18.16
N SER A 501 -43.39 -15.71 -17.59
CA SER A 501 -43.23 -15.83 -16.13
C SER A 501 -43.35 -14.46 -15.45
N PHE A 502 -42.61 -13.47 -15.96
CA PHE A 502 -42.67 -12.11 -15.42
C PHE A 502 -44.05 -11.47 -15.55
N VAL A 503 -44.77 -11.68 -16.66
CA VAL A 503 -46.16 -11.19 -16.83
C VAL A 503 -47.10 -11.81 -15.79
N ILE A 504 -46.94 -13.09 -15.44
CA ILE A 504 -47.72 -13.73 -14.37
C ILE A 504 -47.40 -13.10 -13.01
N VAL A 505 -46.11 -12.90 -12.70
CA VAL A 505 -45.66 -12.22 -11.47
C VAL A 505 -46.18 -10.76 -11.41
N ALA A 506 -46.21 -10.04 -12.53
CA ALA A 506 -46.75 -8.69 -12.63
C ALA A 506 -48.27 -8.63 -12.38
N VAL A 507 -49.04 -9.61 -12.87
CA VAL A 507 -50.49 -9.71 -12.59
C VAL A 507 -50.75 -10.07 -11.12
N ALA A 508 -49.94 -10.94 -10.52
CA ALA A 508 -49.99 -11.22 -9.09
C ALA A 508 -49.65 -9.96 -8.26
N SER A 509 -48.59 -9.25 -8.63
CA SER A 509 -48.14 -7.98 -8.04
C SER A 509 -49.23 -6.89 -8.09
N HIS A 510 -49.90 -6.72 -9.24
CA HIS A 510 -51.07 -5.85 -9.35
C HIS A 510 -52.20 -6.25 -8.41
N THR A 511 -52.42 -7.54 -8.19
CA THR A 511 -53.50 -8.03 -7.32
C THR A 511 -53.15 -7.81 -5.84
N ILE A 512 -51.91 -8.15 -5.44
CA ILE A 512 -51.41 -8.04 -4.06
C ILE A 512 -51.29 -6.57 -3.61
N SER A 513 -50.87 -5.65 -4.49
CA SER A 513 -50.69 -4.24 -4.13
C SER A 513 -51.96 -3.54 -3.63
N ASN A 514 -53.13 -4.02 -4.03
CA ASN A 514 -54.42 -3.50 -3.55
C ASN A 514 -54.64 -3.71 -2.05
N LEU A 515 -53.85 -4.58 -1.40
CA LEU A 515 -53.86 -4.76 0.06
C LEU A 515 -53.11 -3.65 0.80
N CYS A 516 -52.10 -3.01 0.18
CA CYS A 516 -51.27 -1.98 0.83
C CYS A 516 -52.06 -0.75 1.32
N PRO A 517 -53.03 -0.19 0.55
CA PRO A 517 -53.90 0.90 1.01
C PRO A 517 -54.63 0.61 2.33
N PHE A 518 -55.06 -0.63 2.58
CA PHE A 518 -55.73 -1.01 3.84
C PHE A 518 -54.79 -0.93 5.06
N VAL A 519 -53.48 -0.93 4.85
CA VAL A 519 -52.43 -0.74 5.87
C VAL A 519 -51.86 0.70 5.82
N GLY A 520 -52.49 1.60 5.05
CA GLY A 520 -52.08 2.99 4.86
C GLY A 520 -50.90 3.20 3.89
N LEU A 521 -50.32 2.13 3.34
CA LEU A 521 -49.18 2.16 2.43
C LEU A 521 -49.64 2.39 0.96
N PRO A 522 -48.85 3.08 0.13
CA PRO A 522 -49.16 3.20 -1.29
C PRO A 522 -48.97 1.86 -2.03
N ARG A 523 -49.69 1.66 -3.14
CA ARG A 523 -49.66 0.43 -3.95
C ARG A 523 -48.26 0.10 -4.47
N ILE A 524 -47.44 1.12 -4.71
CA ILE A 524 -46.03 1.00 -5.16
C ILE A 524 -45.22 0.11 -4.20
N THR A 525 -45.44 0.23 -2.89
CA THR A 525 -44.76 -0.59 -1.88
C THR A 525 -45.12 -2.07 -2.04
N GLY A 526 -46.37 -2.36 -2.44
CA GLY A 526 -46.83 -3.72 -2.76
C GLY A 526 -46.23 -4.28 -4.05
N TYR A 527 -46.03 -3.44 -5.08
CA TYR A 527 -45.34 -3.85 -6.31
C TYR A 527 -43.88 -4.26 -6.01
N LEU A 528 -43.16 -3.41 -5.27
CA LEU A 528 -41.78 -3.66 -4.87
C LEU A 528 -41.67 -4.91 -3.98
N ALA A 529 -42.53 -5.03 -2.98
CA ALA A 529 -42.56 -6.19 -2.09
C ALA A 529 -42.88 -7.50 -2.82
N THR A 530 -43.81 -7.49 -3.78
CA THR A 530 -44.10 -8.69 -4.58
C THR A 530 -42.93 -9.06 -5.48
N GLY A 531 -42.24 -8.07 -6.06
CA GLY A 531 -41.00 -8.29 -6.81
C GLY A 531 -39.91 -8.95 -5.96
N ILE A 532 -39.66 -8.41 -4.75
CA ILE A 532 -38.71 -8.95 -3.76
C ILE A 532 -39.03 -10.42 -3.42
N ILE A 533 -40.31 -10.73 -3.19
CA ILE A 533 -40.76 -12.07 -2.83
C ILE A 533 -40.65 -13.05 -4.01
N ALA A 534 -40.96 -12.62 -5.24
CA ALA A 534 -40.85 -13.46 -6.43
C ALA A 534 -39.39 -13.66 -6.92
N GLY A 535 -38.49 -12.73 -6.59
CA GLY A 535 -37.12 -12.69 -7.07
C GLY A 535 -36.17 -13.79 -6.55
N PRO A 536 -34.89 -13.74 -6.95
CA PRO A 536 -33.94 -14.84 -6.80
C PRO A 536 -33.48 -15.11 -5.35
N TYR A 537 -33.84 -14.24 -4.40
CA TYR A 537 -33.45 -14.36 -2.99
C TYR A 537 -34.55 -14.90 -2.07
N VAL A 538 -35.81 -15.00 -2.54
CA VAL A 538 -36.95 -15.47 -1.72
C VAL A 538 -37.60 -16.69 -2.37
N LEU A 539 -38.52 -16.52 -3.34
CA LEU A 539 -39.20 -17.67 -3.98
C LEU A 539 -38.50 -18.21 -5.23
N LYS A 540 -37.55 -17.47 -5.83
CA LYS A 540 -36.85 -17.88 -7.08
C LYS A 540 -37.79 -18.18 -8.26
N LEU A 541 -38.90 -17.43 -8.36
CA LEU A 541 -39.82 -17.48 -9.51
C LEU A 541 -39.30 -16.67 -10.71
N VAL A 542 -38.39 -15.73 -10.45
CA VAL A 542 -37.53 -15.08 -11.44
C VAL A 542 -36.09 -15.17 -10.94
N THR A 543 -35.19 -15.71 -11.76
CA THR A 543 -33.77 -15.87 -11.45
C THR A 543 -32.95 -14.62 -11.81
N THR A 544 -31.69 -14.55 -11.37
CA THR A 544 -30.77 -13.43 -11.67
C THR A 544 -30.61 -13.22 -13.17
N ASP A 545 -30.45 -14.30 -13.93
CA ASP A 545 -30.15 -14.26 -15.35
C ASP A 545 -31.39 -13.83 -16.14
N GLU A 546 -32.57 -14.27 -15.68
CA GLU A 546 -33.87 -13.83 -16.18
C GLU A 546 -34.14 -12.35 -15.90
N THR A 547 -33.77 -11.80 -14.73
CA THR A 547 -33.84 -10.33 -14.52
C THR A 547 -32.89 -9.57 -15.44
N GLY A 548 -31.76 -10.17 -15.82
CA GLY A 548 -30.85 -9.63 -16.85
C GLY A 548 -31.50 -9.56 -18.24
N GLN A 549 -32.22 -10.61 -18.65
CA GLN A 549 -32.98 -10.63 -19.92
C GLN A 549 -34.14 -9.62 -19.96
N MET A 550 -34.64 -9.15 -18.81
CA MET A 550 -35.78 -8.23 -18.73
C MET A 550 -35.48 -6.76 -19.08
N ARG A 551 -34.27 -6.47 -19.58
CA ARG A 551 -33.82 -5.12 -19.96
C ARG A 551 -34.81 -4.34 -20.83
N PHE A 552 -35.53 -5.01 -21.73
CA PHE A 552 -36.62 -4.41 -22.52
C PHE A 552 -37.72 -3.78 -21.67
N VAL A 553 -38.17 -4.46 -20.61
CA VAL A 553 -39.23 -3.95 -19.72
C VAL A 553 -38.75 -2.73 -18.94
N ASP A 554 -37.50 -2.75 -18.49
CA ASP A 554 -36.87 -1.63 -17.76
C ASP A 554 -36.71 -0.39 -18.66
N GLU A 555 -36.09 -0.52 -19.84
CA GLU A 555 -35.85 0.62 -20.73
C GLU A 555 -37.16 1.20 -21.33
N VAL A 556 -38.16 0.37 -21.65
CA VAL A 556 -39.51 0.84 -22.02
C VAL A 556 -40.16 1.64 -20.88
N ALA A 557 -40.04 1.16 -19.64
CA ALA A 557 -40.63 1.81 -18.49
C ALA A 557 -39.92 3.12 -18.12
N LEU A 558 -38.58 3.13 -18.11
CA LEU A 558 -37.77 4.32 -17.88
C LEU A 558 -38.03 5.40 -18.94
N ALA A 559 -38.22 5.01 -20.20
CA ALA A 559 -38.58 5.96 -21.26
C ALA A 559 -39.97 6.58 -21.06
N TYR A 560 -40.99 5.77 -20.69
CA TYR A 560 -42.31 6.29 -20.30
C TYR A 560 -42.21 7.22 -19.09
N ILE A 561 -41.46 6.83 -18.06
CA ILE A 561 -41.25 7.62 -16.84
C ILE A 561 -40.63 8.98 -17.17
N GLY A 562 -39.59 9.01 -18.01
CA GLY A 562 -38.97 10.25 -18.49
C GLY A 562 -39.96 11.13 -19.23
N LEU A 563 -40.67 10.58 -20.21
CA LEU A 563 -41.71 11.29 -20.97
C LEU A 563 -42.82 11.85 -20.07
N ALA A 564 -43.29 11.07 -19.10
CA ALA A 564 -44.35 11.45 -18.17
C ALA A 564 -43.90 12.52 -17.17
N ALA A 565 -42.70 12.39 -16.59
CA ALA A 565 -42.12 13.38 -15.69
C ALA A 565 -41.86 14.70 -16.42
N GLY A 566 -41.27 14.63 -17.62
CA GLY A 566 -41.08 15.78 -18.51
C GLY A 566 -42.41 16.48 -18.84
N ALA A 567 -43.45 15.73 -19.18
CA ALA A 567 -44.76 16.27 -19.53
C ALA A 567 -45.49 16.98 -18.36
N LYS A 568 -45.00 16.88 -17.11
CA LYS A 568 -45.51 17.65 -15.96
C LYS A 568 -44.78 18.99 -15.76
N LEU A 569 -43.65 19.22 -16.45
CA LEU A 569 -42.87 20.47 -16.39
C LEU A 569 -43.54 21.60 -17.20
N HIS A 570 -44.68 22.11 -16.73
CA HIS A 570 -45.37 23.20 -17.43
C HIS A 570 -44.65 24.54 -17.23
N TRP A 571 -44.01 25.04 -18.29
CA TRP A 571 -43.13 26.20 -18.27
C TRP A 571 -43.84 27.48 -17.78
N ALA A 572 -45.10 27.71 -18.14
CA ALA A 572 -45.82 28.92 -17.71
C ALA A 572 -46.14 28.95 -16.20
N ASP A 573 -46.27 27.79 -15.56
CA ASP A 573 -46.44 27.68 -14.11
C ASP A 573 -45.10 27.70 -13.38
N MET A 574 -44.12 26.98 -13.90
CA MET A 574 -42.76 26.96 -13.35
C MET A 574 -42.08 28.32 -13.42
N ARG A 575 -42.19 29.07 -14.53
CA ARG A 575 -41.51 30.38 -14.75
C ARG A 575 -41.81 31.38 -13.62
N ARG A 576 -43.03 31.34 -13.07
CA ARG A 576 -43.48 32.18 -11.95
C ARG A 576 -42.81 31.82 -10.62
N LYS A 577 -42.30 30.60 -10.47
CA LYS A 577 -41.65 30.06 -9.25
C LYS A 577 -40.17 29.71 -9.42
N MET A 578 -39.57 29.86 -10.62
CA MET A 578 -38.22 29.34 -10.90
C MET A 578 -37.14 29.79 -9.91
N LYS A 579 -37.22 31.01 -9.37
CA LYS A 579 -36.29 31.49 -8.33
C LYS A 579 -36.32 30.60 -7.06
N SER A 580 -37.52 30.22 -6.61
CA SER A 580 -37.71 29.33 -5.47
C SER A 580 -37.27 27.91 -5.78
N ILE A 581 -37.69 27.36 -6.94
CA ILE A 581 -37.34 26.01 -7.40
C ILE A 581 -35.81 25.84 -7.50
N LEU A 582 -35.11 26.82 -8.11
CA LEU A 582 -33.65 26.82 -8.23
C LEU A 582 -32.96 26.98 -6.88
N CYS A 583 -33.48 27.83 -5.98
CA CYS A 583 -32.91 28.01 -4.64
C CYS A 583 -33.01 26.72 -3.80
N VAL A 584 -34.18 26.09 -3.75
CA VAL A 584 -34.36 24.81 -3.04
C VAL A 584 -33.53 23.70 -3.68
N THR A 585 -33.50 23.60 -5.00
CA THR A 585 -32.66 22.61 -5.70
C THR A 585 -31.18 22.80 -5.38
N LEU A 586 -30.67 24.04 -5.40
CA LEU A 586 -29.27 24.36 -5.10
C LEU A 586 -28.88 24.03 -3.66
N TRP A 587 -29.75 24.32 -2.68
CA TRP A 587 -29.45 24.01 -1.29
C TRP A 587 -29.59 22.52 -0.97
N LEU A 588 -30.55 21.82 -1.58
CA LEU A 588 -30.64 20.36 -1.52
C LEU A 588 -29.36 19.72 -2.09
N THR A 589 -29.00 20.05 -3.34
CA THR A 589 -27.82 19.46 -3.99
C THR A 589 -26.53 19.76 -3.21
N LEU A 590 -26.35 20.99 -2.70
CA LEU A 590 -25.18 21.36 -1.90
C LEU A 590 -25.08 20.56 -0.59
N PHE A 591 -26.15 20.51 0.22
CA PHE A 591 -26.11 19.80 1.49
C PHE A 591 -25.99 18.28 1.30
N GLU A 592 -26.73 17.69 0.36
CA GLU A 592 -26.64 16.25 0.07
C GLU A 592 -25.27 15.85 -0.48
N TYR A 593 -24.68 16.66 -1.37
CA TYR A 593 -23.34 16.42 -1.91
C TYR A 593 -22.28 16.48 -0.81
N VAL A 594 -22.25 17.56 -0.02
CA VAL A 594 -21.23 17.79 1.00
C VAL A 594 -21.37 16.79 2.16
N ILE A 595 -22.57 16.59 2.68
CA ILE A 595 -22.80 15.65 3.80
C ILE A 595 -22.63 14.21 3.33
N GLY A 596 -23.08 13.85 2.13
CA GLY A 596 -22.88 12.52 1.54
C GLY A 596 -21.39 12.19 1.36
N THR A 597 -20.65 13.10 0.73
CA THR A 597 -19.19 12.97 0.54
C THR A 597 -18.46 12.86 1.89
N LEU A 598 -18.76 13.75 2.85
CA LEU A 598 -18.15 13.74 4.17
C LEU A 598 -18.48 12.46 4.96
N THR A 599 -19.71 11.96 4.87
CA THR A 599 -20.11 10.71 5.54
C THR A 599 -19.27 9.53 5.04
N ILE A 600 -19.00 9.46 3.73
CA ILE A 600 -18.19 8.39 3.13
C ILE A 600 -16.70 8.53 3.47
N ILE A 601 -16.16 9.75 3.55
CA ILE A 601 -14.79 10.00 4.04
C ILE A 601 -14.64 9.53 5.50
N VAL A 602 -15.61 9.86 6.36
CA VAL A 602 -15.61 9.41 7.76
C VAL A 602 -15.78 7.88 7.88
N LEU A 603 -16.53 7.27 6.96
CA LEU A 603 -16.71 5.82 6.89
C LEU A 603 -15.57 5.06 6.19
N ALA A 604 -14.62 5.72 5.54
CA ALA A 604 -13.59 5.06 4.72
C ALA A 604 -12.80 3.98 5.48
N ASN A 605 -12.46 4.24 6.75
CA ASN A 605 -11.76 3.29 7.61
C ASN A 605 -12.62 2.07 8.02
N TYR A 606 -13.94 2.12 7.83
CA TYR A 606 -14.89 1.03 8.11
C TYR A 606 -15.37 0.31 6.83
N LEU A 607 -15.12 0.89 5.65
CA LEU A 607 -15.50 0.34 4.36
C LEU A 607 -14.32 -0.45 3.77
N VAL A 608 -14.42 -1.77 3.79
CA VAL A 608 -13.35 -2.71 3.36
C VAL A 608 -12.78 -2.38 1.97
N PHE A 609 -13.61 -1.93 1.03
CA PHE A 609 -13.16 -1.57 -0.32
C PHE A 609 -12.43 -0.21 -0.41
N LEU A 610 -12.51 0.64 0.62
CA LEU A 610 -11.78 1.92 0.72
C LEU A 610 -10.49 1.81 1.54
N GLN A 611 -10.42 0.89 2.50
CA GLN A 611 -9.23 0.66 3.35
C GLN A 611 -7.93 0.42 2.57
N ALA A 612 -8.02 -0.10 1.34
CA ALA A 612 -6.88 -0.37 0.46
C ALA A 612 -6.64 0.70 -0.63
N THR A 613 -7.41 1.80 -0.63
CA THR A 613 -7.31 2.88 -1.62
C THR A 613 -6.41 4.03 -1.13
N SER A 614 -5.82 4.78 -2.07
CA SER A 614 -5.08 6.00 -1.73
C SER A 614 -6.02 7.10 -1.23
N SER A 615 -5.48 8.13 -0.57
CA SER A 615 -6.29 9.28 -0.13
C SER A 615 -6.99 10.00 -1.29
N THR A 616 -6.35 10.09 -2.47
CA THR A 616 -6.95 10.73 -3.66
C THR A 616 -8.05 9.86 -4.28
N GLU A 617 -7.83 8.54 -4.36
CA GLU A 617 -8.85 7.57 -4.79
C GLU A 617 -10.07 7.62 -3.85
N CYS A 618 -9.83 7.64 -2.53
CA CYS A 618 -10.88 7.73 -1.52
C CYS A 618 -11.72 9.02 -1.67
N TYR A 619 -11.10 10.17 -1.93
CA TYR A 619 -11.84 11.42 -2.18
C TYR A 619 -12.68 11.34 -3.47
N ALA A 620 -12.14 10.76 -4.56
CA ALA A 620 -12.87 10.58 -5.81
C ALA A 620 -14.10 9.67 -5.64
N ILE A 621 -13.94 8.52 -4.99
CA ILE A 621 -15.04 7.58 -4.70
C ILE A 621 -16.06 8.21 -3.75
N ALA A 622 -15.63 8.99 -2.75
CA ALA A 622 -16.52 9.71 -1.85
C ALA A 622 -17.36 10.79 -2.58
N MET A 623 -16.77 11.52 -3.52
CA MET A 623 -17.49 12.51 -4.34
C MET A 623 -18.53 11.85 -5.26
N LEU A 624 -18.20 10.71 -5.87
CA LEU A 624 -19.19 9.89 -6.59
C LEU A 624 -20.34 9.47 -5.66
N ALA A 625 -20.05 8.98 -4.45
CA ALA A 625 -21.09 8.60 -3.51
C ALA A 625 -21.96 9.80 -3.07
N GLY A 626 -21.35 10.97 -2.81
CA GLY A 626 -22.06 12.22 -2.51
C GLY A 626 -22.98 12.65 -3.64
N CYS A 627 -22.53 12.55 -4.90
CA CYS A 627 -23.36 12.80 -6.08
C CYS A 627 -24.58 11.87 -6.14
N MET A 628 -24.39 10.60 -5.78
CA MET A 628 -25.45 9.58 -5.79
C MET A 628 -26.50 9.77 -4.69
N MET A 629 -26.20 10.51 -3.61
CA MET A 629 -27.18 10.84 -2.56
C MET A 629 -28.20 11.89 -3.02
N ILE A 630 -27.83 12.82 -3.91
CA ILE A 630 -28.73 13.88 -4.42
C ILE A 630 -29.88 13.31 -5.28
N ALA A 631 -29.70 12.09 -5.81
CA ALA A 631 -30.63 11.45 -6.72
C ALA A 631 -32.01 11.20 -6.10
N ARG A 632 -33.06 11.34 -6.93
CA ARG A 632 -34.46 11.27 -6.52
C ARG A 632 -35.31 10.47 -7.50
N SER A 633 -36.52 10.09 -7.11
CA SER A 633 -37.44 9.32 -7.97
C SER A 633 -38.66 10.15 -8.41
N PRO A 634 -38.62 10.81 -9.58
CA PRO A 634 -39.81 11.46 -10.13
C PRO A 634 -40.91 10.44 -10.47
N SER A 635 -40.58 9.18 -10.78
CA SER A 635 -41.56 8.09 -10.96
C SER A 635 -42.31 7.75 -9.68
N SER A 636 -41.61 7.56 -8.56
CA SER A 636 -42.26 7.24 -7.28
C SER A 636 -43.05 8.43 -6.75
N ALA A 637 -42.54 9.65 -6.95
CA ALA A 637 -43.27 10.86 -6.63
C ALA A 637 -44.56 10.98 -7.45
N LEU A 638 -44.48 10.81 -8.78
CA LEU A 638 -45.63 10.90 -9.68
C LEU A 638 -46.68 9.84 -9.35
N ALA A 639 -46.26 8.59 -9.11
CA ALA A 639 -47.17 7.49 -8.81
C ALA A 639 -47.93 7.72 -7.48
N VAL A 640 -47.29 8.24 -6.42
CA VAL A 640 -48.00 8.61 -5.18
C VAL A 640 -48.94 9.80 -5.41
N ILE A 641 -48.53 10.79 -6.20
CA ILE A 641 -49.36 11.95 -6.55
C ILE A 641 -50.60 11.52 -7.34
N GLU A 642 -50.47 10.58 -8.28
CA GLU A 642 -51.59 10.07 -9.08
C GLU A 642 -52.48 9.09 -8.32
N GLU A 643 -51.93 8.28 -7.39
CA GLU A 643 -52.70 7.43 -6.45
C GLU A 643 -53.51 8.24 -5.43
N THR A 644 -53.00 9.39 -4.98
CA THR A 644 -53.70 10.27 -4.01
C THR A 644 -54.55 11.36 -4.69
N GLY A 645 -54.51 11.42 -6.02
CA GLY A 645 -55.10 12.51 -6.81
C GLY A 645 -54.55 13.91 -6.47
N SER A 646 -53.37 14.01 -5.85
CA SER A 646 -52.88 15.26 -5.25
C SER A 646 -52.67 16.36 -6.28
N GLN A 647 -53.21 17.55 -6.00
CA GLN A 647 -53.05 18.74 -6.82
C GLN A 647 -53.09 19.99 -5.94
N GLY A 648 -52.04 20.81 -6.01
CA GLY A 648 -51.97 22.07 -5.29
C GLY A 648 -50.61 22.75 -5.46
N HIS A 649 -50.40 23.83 -4.68
CA HIS A 649 -49.18 24.63 -4.79
C HIS A 649 -47.93 23.81 -4.48
N PHE A 650 -48.01 23.02 -3.40
CA PHE A 650 -46.90 22.25 -2.84
C PHE A 650 -46.53 21.06 -3.72
N THR A 651 -47.53 20.32 -4.21
CA THR A 651 -47.35 19.18 -5.13
C THR A 651 -46.58 19.59 -6.38
N THR A 652 -47.01 20.65 -7.07
CA THR A 652 -46.35 21.12 -8.30
C THR A 652 -44.93 21.65 -8.01
N PHE A 653 -44.73 22.30 -6.87
CA PHE A 653 -43.42 22.82 -6.46
C PHE A 653 -42.42 21.70 -6.18
N MET A 654 -42.79 20.77 -5.29
CA MET A 654 -42.03 19.58 -4.93
C MET A 654 -41.68 18.74 -6.16
N PHE A 655 -42.65 18.53 -7.05
CA PHE A 655 -42.43 17.74 -8.26
C PHE A 655 -41.42 18.42 -9.20
N SER A 656 -41.53 19.74 -9.38
CA SER A 656 -40.60 20.53 -10.19
C SER A 656 -39.16 20.47 -9.67
N VAL A 657 -38.97 20.59 -8.35
CA VAL A 657 -37.66 20.41 -7.68
C VAL A 657 -37.14 19.00 -7.89
N THR A 658 -37.99 17.98 -7.70
CA THR A 658 -37.63 16.55 -7.83
C THR A 658 -37.10 16.21 -9.22
N VAL A 659 -37.76 16.68 -10.28
CA VAL A 659 -37.33 16.45 -11.66
C VAL A 659 -36.07 17.26 -12.00
N LEU A 660 -35.94 18.49 -11.49
CA LEU A 660 -34.73 19.30 -11.72
C LEU A 660 -33.49 18.70 -11.04
N CYS A 661 -33.63 18.13 -9.84
CA CYS A 661 -32.54 17.41 -9.16
C CYS A 661 -32.00 16.24 -9.99
N ASP A 662 -32.87 15.54 -10.72
CA ASP A 662 -32.51 14.37 -11.54
C ASP A 662 -31.58 14.78 -12.72
N VAL A 663 -31.90 15.89 -13.39
CA VAL A 663 -31.05 16.47 -14.45
C VAL A 663 -29.70 16.97 -13.89
N VAL A 664 -29.71 17.57 -12.69
CA VAL A 664 -28.48 18.01 -12.01
C VAL A 664 -27.61 16.80 -11.67
N VAL A 665 -28.19 15.69 -11.21
CA VAL A 665 -27.46 14.46 -10.87
C VAL A 665 -26.81 13.81 -12.08
N ILE A 666 -27.51 13.69 -13.20
CA ILE A 666 -26.94 13.15 -14.45
C ILE A 666 -25.72 13.98 -14.88
N THR A 667 -25.86 15.31 -14.82
CA THR A 667 -24.77 16.26 -15.14
C THR A 667 -23.58 16.11 -14.19
N LEU A 668 -23.85 16.15 -12.88
CA LEU A 668 -22.83 16.12 -11.82
C LEU A 668 -22.17 14.73 -11.70
N PHE A 669 -22.86 13.65 -12.07
CA PHE A 669 -22.29 12.31 -12.16
C PHE A 669 -21.20 12.26 -13.24
N ASN A 670 -21.48 12.74 -14.46
CA ASN A 670 -20.49 12.70 -15.54
C ASN A 670 -19.28 13.61 -15.22
N VAL A 671 -19.48 14.74 -14.53
CA VAL A 671 -18.38 15.58 -13.98
C VAL A 671 -17.55 14.80 -12.95
N ASN A 672 -18.17 14.16 -11.97
CA ASN A 672 -17.46 13.38 -10.96
C ASN A 672 -16.78 12.13 -11.55
N ASN A 673 -17.33 11.55 -12.60
CA ASN A 673 -16.71 10.46 -13.33
C ASN A 673 -15.42 10.93 -14.03
N MET A 674 -15.45 12.05 -14.75
CA MET A 674 -14.26 12.65 -15.35
C MET A 674 -13.17 12.98 -14.32
N ILE A 675 -13.56 13.50 -13.15
CA ILE A 675 -12.65 13.77 -12.02
C ILE A 675 -12.05 12.45 -11.48
N THR A 676 -12.87 11.41 -11.37
CA THR A 676 -12.46 10.09 -10.84
C THR A 676 -11.53 9.35 -11.81
N GLU A 677 -11.80 9.39 -13.12
CA GLU A 677 -10.90 8.84 -14.15
C GLU A 677 -9.53 9.55 -14.15
N SER A 678 -9.52 10.87 -13.94
CA SER A 678 -8.29 11.66 -13.81
C SER A 678 -7.46 11.23 -12.59
N PHE A 679 -8.08 11.10 -11.42
CA PHE A 679 -7.40 10.64 -10.20
C PHE A 679 -7.00 9.16 -10.20
N LEU A 680 -7.66 8.29 -10.99
CA LEU A 680 -7.35 6.85 -11.07
C LEU A 680 -6.32 6.49 -12.16
N SER A 681 -6.13 7.36 -13.15
CA SER A 681 -5.30 7.08 -14.34
C SER A 681 -4.03 7.93 -14.45
N ASP A 682 -3.80 8.84 -13.49
CA ASP A 682 -2.82 9.94 -13.55
C ASP A 682 -2.90 10.79 -14.85
N LYS A 683 -4.05 10.74 -15.54
CA LYS A 683 -4.33 11.51 -16.76
C LYS A 683 -4.85 12.89 -16.37
N SER A 684 -4.25 13.94 -16.90
CA SER A 684 -4.78 15.30 -16.78
C SER A 684 -6.14 15.42 -17.48
N VAL A 685 -7.06 16.18 -16.87
CA VAL A 685 -8.35 16.51 -17.49
C VAL A 685 -8.08 17.32 -18.76
N SER A 686 -8.33 16.72 -19.92
CA SER A 686 -8.09 17.36 -21.21
C SER A 686 -9.25 18.30 -21.58
N PHE A 687 -8.95 19.35 -22.36
CA PHE A 687 -9.99 20.19 -22.95
C PHE A 687 -10.99 19.38 -23.81
N GLN A 688 -10.51 18.31 -24.46
CA GLN A 688 -11.33 17.40 -25.26
C GLN A 688 -12.38 16.67 -24.39
N SER A 689 -12.00 16.22 -23.20
CA SER A 689 -12.92 15.54 -22.25
C SER A 689 -14.03 16.48 -21.75
N VAL A 690 -13.71 17.74 -21.51
CA VAL A 690 -14.69 18.76 -21.13
C VAL A 690 -15.61 19.11 -22.31
N LEU A 691 -15.05 19.21 -23.53
CA LEU A 691 -15.80 19.46 -24.75
C LEU A 691 -16.76 18.29 -25.08
N GLU A 692 -16.33 17.05 -24.88
CA GLU A 692 -17.14 15.84 -25.07
C GLU A 692 -18.33 15.80 -24.10
N LEU A 693 -18.13 16.14 -22.82
CA LEU A 693 -19.21 16.27 -21.83
C LEU A 693 -20.22 17.36 -22.22
N VAL A 694 -19.75 18.55 -22.63
CA VAL A 694 -20.63 19.64 -23.08
C VAL A 694 -21.39 19.25 -24.37
N ALA A 695 -20.72 18.55 -25.30
CA ALA A 695 -21.34 18.03 -26.50
C ALA A 695 -22.41 16.97 -26.18
N GLN A 696 -22.14 16.00 -25.31
CA GLN A 696 -23.09 14.98 -24.87
C GLN A 696 -24.38 15.62 -24.32
N ILE A 697 -24.25 16.62 -23.45
CA ILE A 697 -25.39 17.33 -22.86
C ILE A 697 -26.15 18.12 -23.96
N GLY A 698 -25.44 18.88 -24.80
CA GLY A 698 -26.05 19.67 -25.87
C GLY A 698 -26.76 18.83 -26.95
N ILE A 699 -26.18 17.70 -27.34
CA ILE A 699 -26.76 16.72 -28.28
C ILE A 699 -28.01 16.09 -27.66
N SER A 700 -27.94 15.65 -26.40
CA SER A 700 -29.07 15.03 -25.70
C SER A 700 -30.26 16.01 -25.55
N ILE A 701 -29.99 17.28 -25.20
CA ILE A 701 -31.02 18.33 -25.18
C ILE A 701 -31.61 18.53 -26.60
N SER A 702 -30.77 18.61 -27.62
CA SER A 702 -31.20 18.85 -29.00
C SER A 702 -32.07 17.72 -29.54
N VAL A 703 -31.66 16.46 -29.34
CA VAL A 703 -32.46 15.29 -29.73
C VAL A 703 -33.74 15.20 -28.91
N GLY A 704 -33.73 15.52 -27.61
CA GLY A 704 -34.95 15.64 -26.79
C GLY A 704 -35.96 16.65 -27.36
N VAL A 705 -35.52 17.85 -27.74
CA VAL A 705 -36.40 18.87 -28.33
C VAL A 705 -36.93 18.44 -29.71
N LEU A 706 -36.07 17.91 -30.58
CA LEU A 706 -36.47 17.45 -31.92
C LEU A 706 -37.45 16.27 -31.84
N SER A 707 -37.16 15.27 -31.01
CA SER A 707 -37.99 14.09 -30.80
C SER A 707 -39.35 14.43 -30.16
N GLY A 708 -39.40 15.36 -29.19
CA GLY A 708 -40.65 15.87 -28.63
C GLY A 708 -41.53 16.58 -29.65
N LYS A 709 -40.94 17.40 -30.55
CA LYS A 709 -41.68 18.07 -31.63
C LYS A 709 -42.15 17.10 -32.73
N PHE A 710 -41.34 16.09 -33.06
CA PHE A 710 -41.73 15.01 -33.98
C PHE A 710 -42.88 14.17 -33.41
N MET A 711 -42.78 13.79 -32.14
CA MET A 711 -43.84 13.04 -31.44
C MET A 711 -45.14 13.86 -31.33
N SER A 712 -45.03 15.18 -31.14
CA SER A 712 -46.17 16.11 -31.16
C SER A 712 -46.94 16.05 -32.48
N TYR A 713 -46.25 15.94 -33.61
CA TYR A 713 -46.87 15.84 -34.94
C TYR A 713 -47.62 14.50 -35.12
N ILE A 714 -47.06 13.40 -34.61
CA ILE A 714 -47.64 12.05 -34.73
C ILE A 714 -48.84 11.84 -33.80
N ILE A 715 -48.71 12.12 -32.50
CA ILE A 715 -49.81 11.90 -31.53
C ILE A 715 -51.02 12.77 -31.85
N LEU A 716 -50.79 14.01 -32.28
CA LEU A 716 -51.83 15.02 -32.39
C LEU A 716 -52.31 15.25 -33.83
N TRP A 717 -51.99 14.31 -34.74
CA TRP A 717 -52.69 14.14 -36.00
C TRP A 717 -54.17 13.77 -35.74
N ARG A 718 -55.00 14.80 -35.57
CA ARG A 718 -56.40 14.69 -35.17
C ARG A 718 -57.27 14.25 -36.35
N THR A 719 -57.64 12.96 -36.40
CA THR A 719 -58.60 12.42 -37.38
C THR A 719 -60.00 13.01 -37.13
N PRO A 720 -60.53 13.90 -38.01
CA PRO A 720 -61.57 14.85 -37.62
C PRO A 720 -63.01 14.29 -37.63
N ARG A 721 -63.20 12.96 -37.71
CA ARG A 721 -64.52 12.32 -37.93
C ARG A 721 -64.85 11.14 -37.00
N ILE A 722 -64.07 10.90 -35.94
CA ILE A 722 -64.28 9.75 -35.04
C ILE A 722 -65.09 10.15 -33.79
N ARG A 723 -66.29 9.57 -33.63
CA ARG A 723 -67.18 9.78 -32.46
C ARG A 723 -66.56 9.16 -31.19
N ARG A 724 -66.39 9.95 -30.11
CA ARG A 724 -65.70 9.55 -28.84
C ARG A 724 -66.12 8.20 -28.24
N ARG A 725 -67.38 7.75 -28.39
CA ARG A 725 -67.86 6.43 -27.89
C ARG A 725 -67.56 5.23 -28.81
N SER A 726 -66.95 5.42 -29.99
CA SER A 726 -66.68 4.33 -30.94
C SER A 726 -65.57 3.38 -30.45
N ARG A 727 -65.67 2.08 -30.77
CA ARG A 727 -64.56 1.12 -30.60
C ARG A 727 -63.28 1.59 -31.32
N LEU A 728 -63.44 2.28 -32.46
CA LEU A 728 -62.34 2.87 -33.23
C LEU A 728 -61.58 3.95 -32.45
N HIS A 729 -62.25 4.70 -31.57
CA HIS A 729 -61.58 5.72 -30.74
C HIS A 729 -60.72 5.08 -29.66
N LYS A 730 -61.20 4.00 -29.01
CA LYS A 730 -60.41 3.22 -28.07
C LYS A 730 -59.21 2.56 -28.73
N LEU A 731 -59.39 1.99 -29.92
CA LEU A 731 -58.29 1.40 -30.71
C LEU A 731 -57.24 2.45 -31.09
N LEU A 732 -57.67 3.66 -31.48
CA LEU A 732 -56.76 4.77 -31.79
C LEU A 732 -56.00 5.28 -30.55
N GLN A 733 -56.64 5.33 -29.38
CA GLN A 733 -55.93 5.64 -28.13
C GLN A 733 -54.91 4.56 -27.80
N PHE A 734 -55.26 3.27 -27.93
CA PHE A 734 -54.32 2.17 -27.74
C PHE A 734 -53.14 2.20 -28.73
N SER A 735 -53.37 2.53 -30.00
CA SER A 735 -52.26 2.68 -30.96
C SER A 735 -51.37 3.88 -30.62
N LYS A 736 -51.94 5.01 -30.15
CA LYS A 736 -51.14 6.16 -29.65
C LYS A 736 -50.30 5.78 -28.43
N GLN A 737 -50.88 5.03 -27.48
CA GLN A 737 -50.17 4.49 -26.31
C GLN A 737 -48.96 3.62 -26.73
N VAL A 738 -49.17 2.67 -27.65
CA VAL A 738 -48.09 1.79 -28.17
C VAL A 738 -47.00 2.61 -28.89
N VAL A 739 -47.37 3.63 -29.68
CA VAL A 739 -46.42 4.53 -30.35
C VAL A 739 -45.59 5.34 -29.35
N ILE A 740 -46.17 5.80 -28.23
CA ILE A 740 -45.43 6.49 -27.16
C ILE A 740 -44.34 5.57 -26.58
N LEU A 741 -44.68 4.33 -26.24
CA LEU A 741 -43.72 3.37 -25.68
C LEU A 741 -42.62 2.99 -26.69
N LEU A 742 -42.99 2.62 -27.92
CA LEU A 742 -42.03 2.20 -28.95
C LEU A 742 -41.07 3.33 -29.35
N PHE A 743 -41.50 4.59 -29.27
CA PHE A 743 -40.63 5.74 -29.54
C PHE A 743 -39.72 6.09 -28.37
N GLY A 744 -40.23 6.06 -27.13
CA GLY A 744 -39.39 6.22 -25.95
C GLY A 744 -38.31 5.13 -25.89
N PHE A 745 -38.70 3.89 -26.18
CA PHE A 745 -37.80 2.76 -26.39
C PHE A 745 -36.78 3.01 -27.52
N GLY A 746 -37.24 3.57 -28.66
CA GLY A 746 -36.37 3.97 -29.76
C GLY A 746 -35.30 5.01 -29.37
N LEU A 747 -35.61 5.94 -28.46
CA LEU A 747 -34.62 6.87 -27.90
C LEU A 747 -33.58 6.15 -27.02
N PHE A 748 -33.96 5.09 -26.30
CA PHE A 748 -33.03 4.25 -25.56
C PHE A 748 -32.10 3.45 -26.48
N VAL A 749 -32.65 2.77 -27.49
CA VAL A 749 -31.86 2.07 -28.51
C VAL A 749 -30.90 3.02 -29.24
N LEU A 750 -31.37 4.23 -29.58
CA LEU A 750 -30.53 5.26 -30.19
C LEU A 750 -29.38 5.71 -29.27
N GLY A 751 -29.61 5.83 -27.96
CA GLY A 751 -28.55 6.14 -26.99
C GLY A 751 -27.45 5.09 -26.93
N HIS A 752 -27.81 3.80 -26.96
CA HIS A 752 -26.81 2.72 -27.00
C HIS A 752 -26.04 2.69 -28.33
N LEU A 753 -26.71 2.99 -29.44
CA LEU A 753 -26.08 3.08 -30.77
C LEU A 753 -25.18 4.32 -30.94
N CYS A 754 -25.45 5.40 -30.20
CA CYS A 754 -24.72 6.67 -30.26
C CYS A 754 -23.88 6.96 -29.01
N HIS A 755 -23.60 5.95 -28.18
CA HIS A 755 -22.75 6.09 -26.99
C HIS A 755 -21.34 6.58 -27.35
N PRO A 756 -20.73 7.53 -26.61
CA PRO A 756 -21.20 8.16 -25.36
C PRO A 756 -22.09 9.41 -25.56
N TRP A 757 -22.32 9.86 -26.80
CA TRP A 757 -22.84 11.19 -27.14
C TRP A 757 -24.30 11.49 -26.75
N LEU A 758 -25.08 10.51 -26.31
CA LEU A 758 -26.52 10.66 -26.09
C LEU A 758 -27.01 9.94 -24.82
N GLU A 759 -27.62 10.70 -23.92
CA GLU A 759 -28.12 10.22 -22.62
C GLU A 759 -29.65 10.04 -22.67
N SER A 760 -30.09 8.79 -22.88
CA SER A 760 -31.48 8.44 -23.24
C SER A 760 -32.55 8.95 -22.27
N LEU A 761 -32.28 8.90 -20.96
CA LEU A 761 -33.19 9.41 -19.92
C LEU A 761 -33.45 10.91 -20.08
N MET A 762 -32.39 11.70 -20.29
CA MET A 762 -32.50 13.14 -20.48
C MET A 762 -33.20 13.48 -21.80
N CYS A 763 -32.93 12.71 -22.87
CA CYS A 763 -33.67 12.82 -24.13
C CYS A 763 -35.18 12.59 -23.93
N CYS A 764 -35.59 11.52 -23.24
CA CYS A 764 -37.00 11.23 -22.95
C CYS A 764 -37.66 12.32 -22.09
N MET A 765 -36.96 12.84 -21.07
CA MET A 765 -37.48 13.90 -20.20
C MET A 765 -37.68 15.22 -20.96
N ILE A 766 -36.72 15.62 -21.79
CA ILE A 766 -36.80 16.84 -22.59
C ILE A 766 -37.81 16.68 -23.73
N ALA A 767 -37.96 15.47 -24.31
CA ALA A 767 -39.02 15.16 -25.25
C ALA A 767 -40.41 15.29 -24.60
N GLY A 768 -40.60 14.79 -23.38
CA GLY A 768 -41.85 14.93 -22.63
C GLY A 768 -42.20 16.38 -22.33
N ALA A 769 -41.23 17.15 -21.84
CA ALA A 769 -41.39 18.58 -21.56
C ALA A 769 -41.71 19.37 -22.84
N THR A 770 -41.02 19.09 -23.94
CA THR A 770 -41.27 19.73 -25.24
C THR A 770 -42.67 19.36 -25.76
N LEU A 771 -43.03 18.07 -25.71
CA LEU A 771 -44.32 17.54 -26.16
C LEU A 771 -45.52 18.16 -25.41
N TYR A 772 -45.40 18.40 -24.10
CA TYR A 772 -46.46 19.07 -23.34
C TYR A 772 -46.52 20.59 -23.59
N ASN A 773 -45.37 21.28 -23.54
CA ASN A 773 -45.34 22.73 -23.64
C ASN A 773 -45.62 23.27 -25.05
N TRP A 774 -45.19 22.57 -26.11
CA TRP A 774 -45.39 22.95 -27.51
C TRP A 774 -46.87 22.93 -27.94
N ASN A 775 -47.70 22.15 -27.26
CA ASN A 775 -49.12 22.02 -27.55
C ASN A 775 -49.98 22.93 -26.67
N HIS A 776 -51.24 23.12 -27.03
CA HIS A 776 -52.21 23.97 -26.32
C HIS A 776 -53.61 23.35 -26.29
N GLY A 777 -54.45 23.77 -25.33
CA GLY A 777 -55.85 23.34 -25.20
C GLY A 777 -56.02 21.81 -25.14
N SER A 778 -57.06 21.30 -25.83
CA SER A 778 -57.45 19.89 -25.81
C SER A 778 -56.35 18.88 -26.15
N ASN A 779 -55.28 19.32 -26.81
CA ASN A 779 -54.14 18.46 -27.15
C ASN A 779 -53.30 18.09 -25.91
N ARG A 780 -53.22 18.99 -24.91
CA ARG A 780 -52.56 18.69 -23.61
C ARG A 780 -53.41 17.74 -22.77
N GLU A 781 -54.73 17.87 -22.83
CA GLU A 781 -55.68 16.97 -22.17
C GLU A 781 -55.64 15.56 -22.77
N GLU A 782 -55.61 15.43 -24.10
CA GLU A 782 -55.47 14.11 -24.73
C GLU A 782 -54.14 13.45 -24.33
N LEU A 783 -53.04 14.21 -24.32
CA LEU A 783 -51.74 13.72 -23.86
C LEU A 783 -51.74 13.30 -22.38
N SER A 784 -52.33 14.10 -21.48
CA SER A 784 -52.35 13.76 -20.04
C SER A 784 -53.25 12.56 -19.75
N LEU A 785 -54.37 12.40 -20.46
CA LEU A 785 -55.22 11.22 -20.40
C LEU A 785 -54.50 9.97 -20.95
N LEU A 786 -53.80 10.09 -22.10
CA LEU A 786 -52.99 9.01 -22.64
C LEU A 786 -51.94 8.58 -21.62
N LEU A 787 -51.11 9.50 -21.11
CA LEU A 787 -50.08 9.17 -20.11
C LEU A 787 -50.66 8.54 -18.84
N LYS A 788 -51.71 9.14 -18.23
CA LYS A 788 -52.36 8.58 -17.02
C LYS A 788 -52.92 7.18 -17.27
N SER A 789 -53.49 6.92 -18.45
CA SER A 789 -54.05 5.60 -18.79
C SER A 789 -53.00 4.49 -19.00
N MET A 790 -51.71 4.83 -19.06
CA MET A 790 -50.61 3.87 -19.14
C MET A 790 -49.88 3.67 -17.80
N ALA A 791 -50.05 4.61 -16.86
CA ALA A 791 -49.34 4.70 -15.60
C ALA A 791 -49.36 3.37 -14.82
N ASP A 792 -50.55 2.84 -14.54
CA ASP A 792 -50.71 1.59 -13.77
C ASP A 792 -49.95 0.42 -14.41
N PHE A 793 -50.09 0.20 -15.72
CA PHE A 793 -49.42 -0.91 -16.41
C PHE A 793 -47.88 -0.79 -16.36
N VAL A 794 -47.36 0.41 -16.61
CA VAL A 794 -45.91 0.64 -16.61
C VAL A 794 -45.34 0.60 -15.20
N TYR A 795 -46.02 1.16 -14.19
CA TYR A 795 -45.58 1.12 -12.80
C TYR A 795 -45.61 -0.30 -12.21
N VAL A 796 -46.63 -1.10 -12.52
CA VAL A 796 -46.65 -2.53 -12.14
C VAL A 796 -45.43 -3.24 -12.69
N GLY A 797 -45.13 -3.11 -13.98
CA GLY A 797 -43.93 -3.72 -14.59
C GLY A 797 -42.64 -3.21 -13.95
N PHE A 798 -42.44 -1.89 -13.95
CA PHE A 798 -41.21 -1.25 -13.48
C PHE A 798 -40.88 -1.58 -12.02
N PHE A 799 -41.83 -1.40 -11.09
CA PHE A 799 -41.55 -1.60 -9.67
C PHE A 799 -41.49 -3.08 -9.27
N THR A 800 -42.19 -3.97 -9.98
CA THR A 800 -42.05 -5.42 -9.77
C THR A 800 -40.68 -5.92 -10.26
N LEU A 801 -40.23 -5.47 -11.44
CA LEU A 801 -38.89 -5.80 -11.95
C LEU A 801 -37.78 -5.19 -11.08
N SER A 802 -37.95 -3.92 -10.66
CA SER A 802 -37.05 -3.25 -9.73
C SER A 802 -36.91 -4.05 -8.43
N GLY A 803 -38.02 -4.53 -7.87
CA GLY A 803 -38.04 -5.35 -6.64
C GLY A 803 -37.42 -6.73 -6.82
N ALA A 804 -37.65 -7.40 -7.96
CA ALA A 804 -37.06 -8.69 -8.29
C ALA A 804 -35.55 -8.60 -8.55
N SER A 805 -35.05 -7.43 -8.95
CA SER A 805 -33.63 -7.17 -9.23
C SER A 805 -32.83 -6.74 -7.98
N LEU A 806 -33.41 -6.83 -6.77
CA LEU A 806 -32.73 -6.41 -5.53
C LEU A 806 -31.91 -7.55 -4.91
N GLU A 807 -30.61 -7.30 -4.74
CA GLU A 807 -29.67 -8.23 -4.14
C GLU A 807 -29.78 -8.25 -2.60
N LEU A 808 -30.78 -8.96 -2.06
CA LEU A 808 -31.09 -8.97 -0.62
C LEU A 808 -29.92 -9.45 0.27
N ASP A 809 -29.11 -10.39 -0.22
CA ASP A 809 -27.91 -10.86 0.48
C ASP A 809 -26.88 -9.72 0.64
N MET A 810 -26.73 -8.88 -0.38
CA MET A 810 -25.86 -7.69 -0.33
C MET A 810 -26.44 -6.59 0.57
N LEU A 811 -27.76 -6.39 0.55
CA LEU A 811 -28.46 -5.52 1.50
C LEU A 811 -28.23 -5.95 2.96
N LEU A 812 -28.32 -7.25 3.28
CA LEU A 812 -28.08 -7.75 4.63
C LEU A 812 -26.63 -7.54 5.07
N LYS A 813 -25.65 -7.74 4.18
CA LYS A 813 -24.23 -7.49 4.44
C LYS A 813 -23.91 -6.00 4.63
N ALA A 814 -24.59 -5.11 3.90
CA ALA A 814 -24.39 -3.66 3.96
C ALA A 814 -25.28 -2.95 5.00
N LEU A 815 -26.24 -3.64 5.63
CA LEU A 815 -27.40 -3.03 6.29
C LEU A 815 -27.07 -1.89 7.26
N ALA A 816 -26.09 -2.08 8.14
CA ALA A 816 -25.70 -1.06 9.13
C ALA A 816 -25.15 0.22 8.48
N VAL A 817 -24.35 0.08 7.41
CA VAL A 817 -23.84 1.20 6.61
C VAL A 817 -24.99 1.88 5.86
N SER A 818 -25.87 1.10 5.24
CA SER A 818 -26.98 1.64 4.43
C SER A 818 -28.03 2.36 5.27
N VAL A 819 -28.31 1.90 6.49
CA VAL A 819 -29.16 2.61 7.45
C VAL A 819 -28.51 3.93 7.86
N LEU A 820 -27.21 3.95 8.18
CA LEU A 820 -26.49 5.18 8.54
C LEU A 820 -26.49 6.20 7.39
N LEU A 821 -26.20 5.77 6.16
CA LEU A 821 -26.25 6.61 4.96
C LEU A 821 -27.67 7.10 4.63
N CYS A 822 -28.70 6.29 4.88
CA CYS A 822 -30.10 6.71 4.80
C CYS A 822 -30.40 7.83 5.80
N CYS A 823 -29.97 7.68 7.06
CA CYS A 823 -30.13 8.70 8.10
C CYS A 823 -29.40 10.01 7.78
N THR A 824 -28.12 9.96 7.35
CA THR A 824 -27.38 11.19 7.00
C THR A 824 -27.93 11.87 5.75
N ARG A 825 -28.42 11.10 4.76
CA ARG A 825 -29.13 11.65 3.61
C ARG A 825 -30.45 12.32 4.01
N ILE A 826 -31.27 11.71 4.86
CA ILE A 826 -32.52 12.33 5.36
C ILE A 826 -32.22 13.64 6.11
N PHE A 827 -31.15 13.67 6.92
CA PHE A 827 -30.69 14.90 7.59
C PHE A 827 -30.22 15.98 6.61
N ALA A 828 -29.46 15.61 5.56
CA ALA A 828 -29.04 16.53 4.51
C ALA A 828 -30.22 17.09 3.71
N ILE A 829 -31.21 16.25 3.38
CA ILE A 829 -32.47 16.66 2.75
C ILE A 829 -33.25 17.62 3.65
N PHE A 830 -33.32 17.36 4.96
CA PHE A 830 -33.95 18.27 5.92
C PHE A 830 -33.29 19.65 5.91
N LEU A 831 -31.96 19.72 6.02
CA LEU A 831 -31.22 20.99 5.98
C LEU A 831 -31.41 21.73 4.66
N GLY A 832 -31.19 21.05 3.52
CA GLY A 832 -31.28 21.68 2.20
C GLY A 832 -32.70 22.12 1.82
N ALA A 833 -33.72 21.36 2.19
CA ALA A 833 -35.11 21.73 1.96
C ALA A 833 -35.49 22.95 2.83
N TYR A 834 -35.19 22.89 4.13
CA TYR A 834 -35.54 23.95 5.08
C TYR A 834 -34.81 25.27 4.78
N ILE A 835 -33.48 25.22 4.61
CA ILE A 835 -32.66 26.41 4.34
C ILE A 835 -33.00 26.97 2.95
N GLY A 836 -33.08 26.12 1.93
CA GLY A 836 -33.50 26.53 0.60
C GLY A 836 -34.88 27.18 0.59
N GLY A 837 -35.86 26.62 1.30
CA GLY A 837 -37.22 27.17 1.37
C GLY A 837 -37.31 28.46 2.18
N THR A 838 -36.52 28.64 3.24
CA THR A 838 -36.47 29.93 3.96
C THR A 838 -35.88 31.04 3.09
N LEU A 839 -34.79 30.76 2.37
CA LEU A 839 -34.16 31.73 1.46
C LEU A 839 -35.03 32.02 0.23
N ALA A 840 -35.77 31.01 -0.25
CA ALA A 840 -36.79 31.15 -1.28
C ALA A 840 -38.06 31.92 -0.83
N HIS A 841 -38.21 32.21 0.47
CA HIS A 841 -39.40 32.82 1.07
C HIS A 841 -40.69 31.98 0.88
N GLU A 842 -40.57 30.65 0.90
CA GLU A 842 -41.71 29.72 0.86
C GLU A 842 -42.50 29.72 2.18
N ASN A 843 -43.77 29.29 2.12
CA ASN A 843 -44.65 29.24 3.28
C ASN A 843 -44.00 28.42 4.43
N PRO A 844 -43.83 28.99 5.64
CA PRO A 844 -43.10 28.35 6.73
C PRO A 844 -43.75 27.05 7.23
N VAL A 845 -45.06 26.86 7.03
CA VAL A 845 -45.75 25.59 7.34
C VAL A 845 -45.32 24.51 6.36
N HIS A 846 -45.32 24.80 5.07
CA HIS A 846 -44.88 23.86 4.02
C HIS A 846 -43.38 23.58 4.11
N ASN A 847 -42.58 24.60 4.41
CA ASN A 847 -41.12 24.48 4.45
C ASN A 847 -40.62 23.57 5.59
N ARG A 848 -41.32 23.51 6.72
CA ARG A 848 -40.97 22.61 7.83
C ARG A 848 -41.20 21.12 7.53
N VAL A 849 -41.99 20.80 6.49
CA VAL A 849 -42.36 19.41 6.14
C VAL A 849 -41.91 18.99 4.73
N SER A 850 -41.48 19.94 3.90
CA SER A 850 -41.06 19.72 2.49
C SER A 850 -40.03 18.59 2.32
N TRP A 851 -39.11 18.45 3.27
CA TRP A 851 -38.09 17.39 3.32
C TRP A 851 -38.67 15.97 3.21
N MET A 852 -39.85 15.70 3.78
CA MET A 852 -40.51 14.39 3.79
C MET A 852 -40.79 13.88 2.37
N ALA A 853 -41.05 14.80 1.44
CA ALA A 853 -41.37 14.48 0.06
C ALA A 853 -40.13 14.09 -0.77
N TYR A 854 -38.98 14.67 -0.46
CA TYR A 854 -37.76 14.58 -1.27
C TYR A 854 -36.94 13.30 -1.03
N ILE A 855 -37.42 12.38 -0.19
CA ILE A 855 -36.69 11.16 0.22
C ILE A 855 -36.68 10.09 -0.88
N THR A 856 -37.73 9.99 -1.72
CA THR A 856 -37.86 8.92 -2.73
C THR A 856 -36.67 8.85 -3.69
N GLN A 857 -36.18 7.64 -3.99
CA GLN A 857 -34.97 7.40 -4.81
C GLN A 857 -35.09 6.05 -5.52
N ALA A 858 -34.77 5.96 -6.81
CA ALA A 858 -35.01 4.75 -7.62
C ALA A 858 -34.12 4.67 -8.88
N GLY A 859 -34.69 4.27 -10.02
CA GLY A 859 -34.02 3.79 -11.24
C GLY A 859 -32.79 4.56 -11.72
N VAL A 860 -32.78 5.90 -11.69
CA VAL A 860 -31.61 6.68 -12.13
C VAL A 860 -30.37 6.40 -11.27
N THR A 861 -30.53 6.29 -9.94
CA THR A 861 -29.41 5.87 -9.08
C THR A 861 -29.00 4.42 -9.32
N LEU A 862 -29.94 3.51 -9.60
CA LEU A 862 -29.63 2.11 -9.87
C LEU A 862 -28.84 1.97 -11.20
N GLY A 863 -29.26 2.69 -12.24
CA GLY A 863 -28.56 2.76 -13.53
C GLY A 863 -27.17 3.37 -13.40
N LEU A 864 -27.02 4.48 -12.68
CA LEU A 864 -25.72 5.12 -12.43
C LEU A 864 -24.81 4.27 -11.51
N ALA A 865 -25.37 3.49 -10.58
CA ALA A 865 -24.60 2.56 -9.72
C ALA A 865 -24.08 1.38 -10.55
N LYS A 866 -24.92 0.83 -11.43
CA LYS A 866 -24.53 -0.18 -12.42
C LYS A 866 -23.50 0.39 -13.42
N LYS A 867 -23.59 1.67 -13.81
CA LYS A 867 -22.58 2.38 -14.62
C LYS A 867 -21.23 2.44 -13.89
N ILE A 868 -21.20 2.77 -12.59
CA ILE A 868 -19.97 2.72 -11.76
C ILE A 868 -19.42 1.30 -11.63
N GLN A 869 -20.26 0.30 -11.36
CA GLN A 869 -19.88 -1.11 -11.29
C GLN A 869 -19.24 -1.62 -12.58
N LEU A 870 -19.72 -1.15 -13.73
CA LEU A 870 -19.13 -1.45 -15.03
C LEU A 870 -17.81 -0.68 -15.23
N LEU A 871 -17.78 0.64 -15.03
CA LEU A 871 -16.62 1.49 -15.30
C LEU A 871 -15.42 1.16 -14.39
N TYR A 872 -15.66 0.84 -13.12
CA TYR A 872 -14.64 0.66 -12.09
C TYR A 872 -14.64 -0.76 -11.51
N PRO A 873 -14.17 -1.76 -12.26
CA PRO A 873 -14.10 -3.13 -11.77
C PRO A 873 -13.15 -3.22 -10.56
N GLY A 874 -13.45 -4.12 -9.62
CA GLY A 874 -12.78 -4.18 -8.31
C GLY A 874 -13.59 -3.52 -7.21
N TRP A 875 -13.56 -2.18 -7.08
CA TRP A 875 -14.29 -1.46 -6.01
C TRP A 875 -15.73 -1.09 -6.39
N GLY A 876 -16.04 -0.93 -7.68
CA GLY A 876 -17.35 -0.46 -8.16
C GLY A 876 -18.51 -1.40 -7.84
N SER A 877 -18.26 -2.70 -7.67
CA SER A 877 -19.26 -3.69 -7.23
C SER A 877 -19.69 -3.49 -5.78
N TYR A 878 -18.73 -3.26 -4.86
CA TYR A 878 -19.00 -2.94 -3.46
C TYR A 878 -19.66 -1.56 -3.31
N PHE A 879 -19.23 -0.57 -4.10
CA PHE A 879 -19.87 0.74 -4.17
C PHE A 879 -21.34 0.62 -4.66
N SER A 880 -21.57 -0.12 -5.75
CA SER A 880 -22.91 -0.34 -6.31
C SER A 880 -23.80 -1.03 -5.28
N THR A 881 -23.32 -2.12 -4.67
CA THR A 881 -23.95 -2.80 -3.51
C THR A 881 -24.38 -1.83 -2.42
N MET A 882 -23.47 -0.96 -1.96
CA MET A 882 -23.73 0.01 -0.89
C MET A 882 -24.82 1.02 -1.29
N ILE A 883 -24.74 1.58 -2.51
CA ILE A 883 -25.70 2.57 -2.99
C ILE A 883 -27.06 1.93 -3.30
N VAL A 884 -27.13 0.78 -3.95
CA VAL A 884 -28.36 0.00 -4.16
C VAL A 884 -29.06 -0.25 -2.84
N SER A 885 -28.31 -0.66 -1.80
CA SER A 885 -28.86 -0.90 -0.47
C SER A 885 -29.43 0.37 0.20
N VAL A 886 -28.84 1.54 -0.03
CA VAL A 886 -29.39 2.84 0.38
C VAL A 886 -30.65 3.20 -0.43
N VAL A 887 -30.67 2.94 -1.74
CA VAL A 887 -31.86 3.13 -2.59
C VAL A 887 -33.04 2.30 -2.09
N ILE A 888 -32.82 1.03 -1.69
CA ILE A 888 -33.88 0.18 -1.12
C ILE A 888 -34.47 0.82 0.14
N CYS A 889 -33.64 1.27 1.08
CA CYS A 889 -34.10 1.93 2.31
C CYS A 889 -34.94 3.19 1.99
N ASN A 890 -34.45 4.04 1.08
CA ASN A 890 -35.11 5.27 0.67
C ASN A 890 -36.42 5.01 -0.11
N GLN A 891 -36.51 3.90 -0.84
CA GLN A 891 -37.70 3.52 -1.62
C GLN A 891 -38.79 2.84 -0.76
N LEU A 892 -38.42 2.23 0.38
CA LEU A 892 -39.38 1.76 1.37
C LEU A 892 -39.93 2.90 2.24
N ILE A 893 -39.07 3.86 2.64
CA ILE A 893 -39.42 4.96 3.55
C ILE A 893 -40.06 6.15 2.82
N GLY A 894 -39.59 6.48 1.62
CA GLY A 894 -39.98 7.70 0.89
C GLY A 894 -41.45 7.77 0.49
N PRO A 895 -42.03 6.76 -0.21
CA PRO A 895 -43.42 6.84 -0.69
C PRO A 895 -44.46 6.99 0.43
N PRO A 896 -44.37 6.29 1.59
CA PRO A 896 -45.23 6.54 2.74
C PRO A 896 -45.09 7.96 3.33
N LEU A 897 -43.87 8.50 3.45
CA LEU A 897 -43.66 9.86 3.97
C LEU A 897 -44.17 10.93 3.00
N LEU A 898 -44.02 10.72 1.69
CA LEU A 898 -44.63 11.56 0.66
C LEU A 898 -46.17 11.56 0.76
N ARG A 899 -46.78 10.38 0.90
CA ARG A 899 -48.24 10.20 1.10
C ARG A 899 -48.70 10.93 2.38
N MET A 900 -47.89 10.91 3.44
CA MET A 900 -48.17 11.60 4.70
C MET A 900 -48.10 13.13 4.57
N VAL A 901 -47.06 13.68 3.94
CA VAL A 901 -46.92 15.15 3.82
C VAL A 901 -47.95 15.76 2.86
N LEU A 902 -48.29 15.08 1.75
CA LEU A 902 -49.36 15.54 0.85
C LEU A 902 -50.71 15.61 1.58
N ARG A 903 -51.00 14.65 2.47
CA ARG A 903 -52.18 14.66 3.36
C ARG A 903 -52.12 15.77 4.41
N TYR A 904 -50.95 16.02 5.00
CA TYR A 904 -50.74 17.06 6.01
C TYR A 904 -50.88 18.48 5.44
N VAL A 905 -50.36 18.73 4.24
CA VAL A 905 -50.48 20.02 3.53
C VAL A 905 -51.89 20.23 2.96
N GLY A 906 -52.65 19.15 2.71
CA GLY A 906 -54.03 19.22 2.21
C GLY A 906 -54.16 19.21 0.69
N ASP A 907 -53.08 18.92 -0.04
CA ASP A 907 -53.06 18.85 -1.51
C ASP A 907 -53.75 17.57 -2.06
N CYS A 908 -54.01 16.54 -1.24
CA CYS A 908 -54.66 15.29 -1.65
C CYS A 908 -56.15 15.48 -2.00
N ARG A 909 -56.58 15.01 -3.17
CA ARG A 909 -58.00 14.97 -3.56
C ARG A 909 -58.74 13.73 -3.05
N GLU A 910 -58.13 12.54 -3.17
CA GLU A 910 -58.79 11.32 -2.73
C GLU A 910 -58.57 11.09 -1.22
N LYS A 911 -59.69 11.06 -0.49
CA LYS A 911 -59.74 10.42 0.83
C LYS A 911 -59.98 8.93 0.64
N GLU A 912 -58.99 8.16 1.07
CA GLU A 912 -59.05 6.72 1.27
C GLU A 912 -60.26 6.34 2.15
N ASN A 913 -60.88 5.18 1.91
CA ASN A 913 -62.11 4.75 2.57
C ASN A 913 -61.91 4.49 4.09
N GLY A 914 -61.89 5.55 4.89
CA GLY A 914 -61.61 5.50 6.32
C GLY A 914 -61.78 6.86 7.01
N LYS A 915 -63.03 7.22 7.31
CA LYS A 915 -63.48 8.44 8.02
C LYS A 915 -63.16 9.79 7.35
N VAL A 916 -64.22 10.47 6.93
CA VAL A 916 -64.30 11.94 7.10
C VAL A 916 -64.94 12.17 8.46
N ASP A 917 -64.31 12.96 9.33
CA ASP A 917 -64.94 13.34 10.60
C ASP A 917 -65.97 14.47 10.37
N GLY A 918 -67.25 14.12 10.45
CA GLY A 918 -68.33 14.98 10.94
C GLY A 918 -68.81 16.17 10.08
N LEU A 919 -68.50 16.22 8.78
CA LEU A 919 -69.04 17.28 7.90
C LEU A 919 -70.47 16.98 7.46
N ARG A 920 -71.36 17.97 7.57
CA ARG A 920 -72.81 17.81 7.36
C ARG A 920 -73.30 18.54 6.12
N ALA A 921 -74.07 17.82 5.30
CA ALA A 921 -74.71 18.36 4.10
C ALA A 921 -76.22 18.16 4.13
N LEU A 922 -76.98 19.14 3.64
CA LEU A 922 -78.43 19.02 3.42
C LEU A 922 -78.74 19.08 1.93
N ILE A 923 -79.28 17.99 1.38
CA ILE A 923 -79.72 17.91 -0.01
C ILE A 923 -81.22 18.24 -0.07
N LEU A 924 -81.60 19.29 -0.78
CA LEU A 924 -82.97 19.73 -1.02
C LEU A 924 -83.39 19.35 -2.45
N GLY A 925 -84.60 18.81 -2.60
CA GLY A 925 -85.19 18.47 -3.89
C GLY A 925 -86.70 18.30 -3.82
N ASP A 926 -87.30 17.84 -4.90
CA ASP A 926 -88.71 17.45 -5.01
C ASP A 926 -88.86 15.95 -5.35
N ASP A 927 -90.09 15.43 -5.30
CA ASP A 927 -90.41 14.04 -5.64
C ASP A 927 -89.98 13.65 -7.06
N ASP A 928 -90.13 14.55 -8.03
CA ASP A 928 -89.67 14.38 -9.42
C ASP A 928 -88.14 14.20 -9.53
N ARG A 929 -87.37 14.62 -8.52
CA ARG A 929 -85.93 14.42 -8.39
C ARG A 929 -85.52 13.41 -7.31
N LEU A 930 -86.46 12.74 -6.64
CA LEU A 930 -86.20 11.82 -5.51
C LEU A 930 -85.14 10.74 -5.83
N ILE A 931 -85.12 10.20 -7.05
CA ILE A 931 -84.10 9.22 -7.49
C ILE A 931 -82.71 9.87 -7.55
N VAL A 932 -82.62 11.10 -8.07
CA VAL A 932 -81.36 11.86 -8.19
C VAL A 932 -80.85 12.24 -6.80
N VAL A 933 -81.71 12.77 -5.94
CA VAL A 933 -81.41 13.13 -4.54
C VAL A 933 -80.92 11.93 -3.74
N ASN A 934 -81.60 10.78 -3.83
CA ASN A 934 -81.13 9.55 -3.16
C ASN A 934 -79.80 9.04 -3.73
N SER A 935 -79.56 9.19 -5.03
CA SER A 935 -78.26 8.85 -5.64
C SER A 935 -77.14 9.77 -5.13
N ALA A 936 -77.40 11.08 -5.01
CA ALA A 936 -76.47 12.05 -4.45
C ALA A 936 -76.18 11.78 -2.97
N LYS A 937 -77.22 11.55 -2.15
CA LYS A 937 -77.10 11.16 -0.74
C LYS A 937 -76.22 9.92 -0.55
N ARG A 938 -76.44 8.88 -1.37
CA ARG A 938 -75.64 7.65 -1.30
C ARG A 938 -74.18 7.89 -1.71
N ARG A 939 -73.92 8.70 -2.73
CA ARG A 939 -72.56 9.08 -3.14
C ARG A 939 -71.86 9.94 -2.08
N MET A 940 -72.49 11.00 -1.57
CA MET A 940 -71.91 11.85 -0.51
C MET A 940 -71.58 11.05 0.76
N LYS A 941 -72.42 10.07 1.12
CA LYS A 941 -72.14 9.14 2.24
C LYS A 941 -70.96 8.21 1.95
N ASN A 942 -70.78 7.74 0.71
CA ASN A 942 -69.57 7.03 0.30
C ASN A 942 -68.33 7.95 0.36
N CYS A 943 -68.47 9.23 0.04
CA CYS A 943 -67.46 10.27 0.24
C CYS A 943 -67.28 10.70 1.72
N GLY A 944 -67.88 9.98 2.67
CA GLY A 944 -67.70 10.15 4.10
C GLY A 944 -68.51 11.25 4.78
N TRP A 945 -69.32 12.03 4.05
CA TRP A 945 -70.18 13.07 4.65
C TRP A 945 -71.28 12.46 5.53
N GLU A 946 -71.90 13.30 6.36
CA GLU A 946 -73.24 13.10 6.91
C GLU A 946 -74.28 13.83 6.02
N PRO A 947 -74.77 13.23 4.90
CA PRO A 947 -75.78 13.85 4.05
C PRO A 947 -77.19 13.54 4.54
N PHE A 948 -77.87 14.59 4.96
CA PHE A 948 -79.32 14.62 5.14
C PHE A 948 -79.98 14.92 3.79
N SER A 949 -81.24 14.50 3.60
CA SER A 949 -81.97 14.73 2.35
C SER A 949 -83.42 15.01 2.64
N PHE A 950 -83.94 16.10 2.11
CA PHE A 950 -85.32 16.52 2.25
C PHE A 950 -85.92 16.69 0.85
N CYS A 951 -86.89 15.85 0.52
CA CYS A 951 -87.67 15.93 -0.72
C CYS A 951 -89.05 16.48 -0.38
N MET A 952 -89.43 17.56 -1.05
CA MET A 952 -90.77 18.15 -0.97
C MET A 952 -91.70 17.43 -1.95
N ASN A 953 -92.96 17.27 -1.56
CA ASN A 953 -94.04 16.97 -2.49
C ASN A 953 -94.12 18.12 -3.51
N THR A 954 -94.28 17.82 -4.81
CA THR A 954 -94.24 18.83 -5.88
C THR A 954 -95.25 19.96 -5.66
N LYS A 955 -96.40 19.69 -5.02
CA LYS A 955 -97.40 20.71 -4.65
C LYS A 955 -96.89 21.67 -3.57
N ASP A 956 -96.20 21.15 -2.57
CA ASP A 956 -95.68 21.89 -1.42
C ASP A 956 -94.48 22.77 -1.83
N ALA A 957 -93.72 22.33 -2.84
CA ALA A 957 -92.64 23.10 -3.47
C ALA A 957 -93.16 24.27 -4.34
N GLU A 958 -94.38 24.17 -4.87
CA GLU A 958 -95.02 25.26 -5.61
C GLU A 958 -95.59 26.37 -4.70
N ASP A 959 -96.03 26.03 -3.47
CA ASP A 959 -96.51 26.98 -2.47
C ASP A 959 -95.33 27.69 -1.74
N PRO A 960 -95.21 29.03 -1.81
CA PRO A 960 -94.13 29.76 -1.15
C PRO A 960 -94.14 29.70 0.38
N VAL A 961 -95.29 29.48 1.01
CA VAL A 961 -95.47 29.44 2.47
C VAL A 961 -95.03 28.08 3.02
N GLU A 962 -95.55 27.01 2.44
CA GLU A 962 -95.28 25.64 2.86
C GLU A 962 -93.80 25.28 2.64
N MET A 963 -93.25 25.56 1.45
CA MET A 963 -91.83 25.43 1.16
C MET A 963 -90.94 26.21 2.16
N ASN A 964 -91.35 27.41 2.62
CA ASN A 964 -90.55 28.18 3.59
C ASN A 964 -90.59 27.51 4.98
N MET A 965 -91.73 26.92 5.37
CA MET A 965 -91.85 26.15 6.61
C MET A 965 -90.97 24.90 6.56
N GLN A 966 -91.12 24.07 5.51
CA GLN A 966 -90.42 22.80 5.37
C GLN A 966 -88.88 22.97 5.27
N ILE A 967 -88.38 23.95 4.50
CA ILE A 967 -86.93 24.27 4.47
C ILE A 967 -86.44 24.67 5.85
N ARG A 968 -87.21 25.49 6.59
CA ARG A 968 -86.82 26.00 7.91
C ARG A 968 -86.73 24.89 8.95
N GLU A 969 -87.62 23.90 8.89
CA GLU A 969 -87.55 22.73 9.76
C GLU A 969 -86.37 21.82 9.40
N ALA A 970 -86.21 21.46 8.12
CA ALA A 970 -85.09 20.64 7.64
C ALA A 970 -83.71 21.26 7.95
N MET A 971 -83.57 22.59 7.86
CA MET A 971 -82.35 23.29 8.25
C MET A 971 -82.13 23.25 9.77
N LYS A 972 -83.19 23.43 10.58
CA LYS A 972 -83.11 23.49 12.04
C LYS A 972 -82.86 22.12 12.69
N GLU A 973 -83.40 21.04 12.10
CA GLU A 973 -83.21 19.67 12.61
C GLU A 973 -81.75 19.19 12.44
N HIS A 974 -81.06 19.66 11.40
CA HIS A 974 -79.78 19.10 10.97
C HIS A 974 -78.57 20.03 11.21
N GLU A 975 -78.71 21.10 12.00
CA GLU A 975 -77.56 21.94 12.35
C GLU A 975 -76.48 21.18 13.18
N PRO A 976 -75.20 21.59 13.08
CA PRO A 976 -74.67 22.57 12.13
C PRO A 976 -74.58 21.99 10.70
N LEU A 977 -74.93 22.79 9.69
CA LEU A 977 -74.77 22.44 8.27
C LEU A 977 -73.59 23.21 7.66
N ASP A 978 -72.72 22.51 6.92
CA ASP A 978 -71.57 23.06 6.21
C ASP A 978 -71.89 23.38 4.72
N VAL A 979 -72.71 22.56 4.06
CA VAL A 979 -73.12 22.72 2.65
C VAL A 979 -74.61 22.41 2.47
N VAL A 980 -75.29 23.16 1.61
CA VAL A 980 -76.61 22.81 1.07
C VAL A 980 -76.48 22.48 -0.42
N VAL A 981 -77.15 21.44 -0.89
CA VAL A 981 -77.18 21.06 -2.31
C VAL A 981 -78.63 21.12 -2.79
N VAL A 982 -78.91 21.92 -3.82
CA VAL A 982 -80.27 22.17 -4.33
C VAL A 982 -80.45 21.49 -5.70
N MET A 983 -81.42 20.58 -5.78
CA MET A 983 -81.63 19.69 -6.92
C MET A 983 -83.12 19.54 -7.22
N MET A 984 -83.80 20.64 -7.58
CA MET A 984 -85.22 20.63 -7.94
C MET A 984 -85.47 20.15 -9.39
N SER A 985 -86.73 19.94 -9.73
CA SER A 985 -87.21 19.62 -11.09
C SER A 985 -87.10 20.79 -12.08
N SER A 986 -86.98 22.03 -11.58
CA SER A 986 -86.97 23.26 -12.39
C SER A 986 -86.08 24.36 -11.78
N ASP A 987 -85.43 25.16 -12.61
CA ASP A 987 -84.59 26.27 -12.16
C ASP A 987 -85.37 27.39 -11.45
N VAL A 988 -86.66 27.52 -11.76
CA VAL A 988 -87.57 28.41 -11.03
C VAL A 988 -87.73 27.94 -9.58
N LEU A 989 -87.77 26.63 -9.34
CA LEU A 989 -87.83 26.04 -8.00
C LEU A 989 -86.46 26.12 -7.31
N ASN A 990 -85.35 25.81 -8.02
CA ASN A 990 -83.99 26.02 -7.51
C ASN A 990 -83.84 27.46 -6.97
N TYR A 991 -84.21 28.47 -7.76
CA TYR A 991 -84.13 29.89 -7.39
C TYR A 991 -84.96 30.24 -6.15
N ARG A 992 -86.21 29.75 -6.06
CA ARG A 992 -87.07 29.92 -4.88
C ARG A 992 -86.45 29.29 -3.62
N VAL A 993 -85.92 28.08 -3.72
CA VAL A 993 -85.29 27.36 -2.61
C VAL A 993 -84.05 28.10 -2.11
N ILE A 994 -83.14 28.53 -3.01
CA ILE A 994 -81.94 29.29 -2.64
C ILE A 994 -82.33 30.59 -1.90
N ARG A 995 -83.34 31.32 -2.42
CA ARG A 995 -83.85 32.55 -1.80
C ARG A 995 -84.44 32.30 -0.41
N ASN A 996 -85.18 31.20 -0.22
CA ASN A 996 -85.73 30.81 1.08
C ASN A 996 -84.60 30.42 2.07
N VAL A 997 -83.63 29.60 1.65
CA VAL A 997 -82.45 29.24 2.47
C VAL A 997 -81.69 30.49 2.92
N ALA A 998 -81.52 31.49 2.03
CA ALA A 998 -80.88 32.75 2.37
C ALA A 998 -81.67 33.53 3.45
N GLN A 999 -82.97 33.75 3.26
CA GLN A 999 -83.82 34.40 4.25
C GLN A 999 -83.85 33.67 5.60
N ILE A 1000 -83.73 32.34 5.59
CA ILE A 1000 -83.66 31.52 6.80
C ILE A 1000 -82.31 31.68 7.49
N CYS A 1001 -81.18 31.72 6.76
CA CYS A 1001 -79.85 32.01 7.34
C CYS A 1001 -79.81 33.37 8.05
N THR A 1002 -80.32 34.42 7.41
CA THR A 1002 -80.47 35.76 8.01
C THR A 1002 -81.32 35.71 9.29
N LYS A 1003 -82.50 35.06 9.26
CA LYS A 1003 -83.39 34.92 10.42
C LYS A 1003 -82.78 34.12 11.56
N LEU A 1004 -81.92 33.14 11.27
CA LEU A 1004 -81.21 32.31 12.25
C LEU A 1004 -79.95 32.97 12.83
N LYS A 1005 -79.49 34.11 12.28
CA LYS A 1005 -78.26 34.82 12.69
C LYS A 1005 -77.03 33.90 12.69
N ARG A 1006 -76.84 33.15 11.60
CA ARG A 1006 -75.60 32.38 11.38
C ARG A 1006 -74.41 33.36 11.25
N VAL A 1007 -73.21 32.83 11.43
CA VAL A 1007 -71.93 33.58 11.39
C VAL A 1007 -70.87 32.80 10.58
N LYS A 1008 -71.33 32.04 9.59
CA LYS A 1008 -70.54 31.13 8.77
C LYS A 1008 -71.13 31.07 7.37
N ILE A 1009 -70.29 31.42 6.39
CA ILE A 1009 -70.61 31.32 4.96
C ILE A 1009 -71.11 29.90 4.65
N LEU A 1010 -72.37 29.81 4.23
CA LEU A 1010 -72.99 28.57 3.79
C LEU A 1010 -72.82 28.47 2.28
N ARG A 1011 -72.10 27.45 1.81
CA ARG A 1011 -72.03 27.15 0.37
C ARG A 1011 -73.31 26.44 -0.06
N ILE A 1012 -73.93 26.94 -1.12
CA ILE A 1012 -75.10 26.35 -1.76
C ILE A 1012 -74.68 25.89 -3.15
N VAL A 1013 -74.76 24.59 -3.42
CA VAL A 1013 -74.43 24.01 -4.73
C VAL A 1013 -75.72 23.74 -5.50
N VAL A 1014 -75.83 24.23 -6.74
CA VAL A 1014 -77.07 24.26 -7.52
C VAL A 1014 -76.88 23.55 -8.86
N ASN A 1015 -77.78 22.62 -9.18
CA ASN A 1015 -77.78 21.90 -10.45
C ASN A 1015 -78.78 22.54 -11.44
N VAL A 1016 -78.28 23.11 -12.55
CA VAL A 1016 -79.13 23.74 -13.58
C VAL A 1016 -79.92 22.68 -14.36
N VAL A 1017 -81.16 22.99 -14.76
CA VAL A 1017 -82.09 22.02 -15.37
C VAL A 1017 -82.55 22.38 -16.79
N GLY A 1018 -82.62 23.66 -17.13
CA GLY A 1018 -83.04 24.17 -18.43
C GLY A 1018 -81.98 24.04 -19.53
N ASN A 1019 -82.19 24.83 -20.59
CA ASN A 1019 -81.14 25.21 -21.54
C ASN A 1019 -80.94 26.73 -21.39
N ASP A 1020 -79.71 27.21 -21.49
CA ASP A 1020 -79.39 28.64 -21.53
C ASP A 1020 -79.55 29.24 -22.94
N ASP A 1021 -80.62 28.86 -23.66
CA ASP A 1021 -80.97 29.34 -25.01
C ASP A 1021 -81.67 30.72 -25.00
N VAL A 1022 -81.44 31.54 -23.95
CA VAL A 1022 -82.11 32.84 -23.69
C VAL A 1022 -81.05 33.88 -23.32
N GLU A 1023 -81.26 35.15 -23.68
CA GLU A 1023 -80.26 36.23 -23.59
C GLU A 1023 -79.66 36.47 -22.18
N GLU A 1024 -80.31 36.00 -21.11
CA GLU A 1024 -79.69 35.74 -19.81
C GLU A 1024 -79.93 34.29 -19.38
N GLY A 1025 -78.88 33.48 -19.35
CA GLY A 1025 -78.93 32.11 -18.84
C GLY A 1025 -79.23 32.03 -17.33
N TRP A 1026 -79.82 30.91 -16.90
CA TRP A 1026 -80.04 30.63 -15.47
C TRP A 1026 -78.73 30.52 -14.71
N SER A 1027 -77.68 30.02 -15.35
CA SER A 1027 -76.32 29.98 -14.81
C SER A 1027 -75.85 31.38 -14.34
N THR A 1028 -75.97 32.39 -15.20
CA THR A 1028 -75.66 33.79 -14.89
C THR A 1028 -76.54 34.34 -13.77
N ARG A 1029 -77.82 33.98 -13.73
CA ARG A 1029 -78.77 34.45 -12.70
C ARG A 1029 -78.53 33.86 -11.32
N PHE A 1030 -78.02 32.64 -11.22
CA PHE A 1030 -77.56 32.07 -9.95
C PHE A 1030 -76.22 32.68 -9.49
N ALA A 1031 -75.29 32.93 -10.42
CA ALA A 1031 -74.01 33.58 -10.11
C ALA A 1031 -74.16 35.05 -9.66
N ASN A 1032 -75.12 35.78 -10.24
CA ASN A 1032 -75.43 37.18 -9.91
C ASN A 1032 -76.40 37.33 -8.72
N MET A 1033 -76.72 36.27 -7.99
CA MET A 1033 -77.65 36.33 -6.86
C MET A 1033 -77.04 37.16 -5.71
N PRO A 1034 -77.74 38.18 -5.16
CA PRO A 1034 -77.09 39.21 -4.35
C PRO A 1034 -76.57 38.67 -3.00
N PHE A 1035 -75.28 38.90 -2.76
CA PHE A 1035 -74.55 38.40 -1.59
C PHE A 1035 -74.87 39.14 -0.27
N ASN A 1036 -75.60 40.26 -0.29
CA ASN A 1036 -76.31 40.86 0.85
C ASN A 1036 -77.22 42.01 0.38
N GLU A 1037 -78.35 42.19 1.07
CA GLU A 1037 -78.86 43.53 1.42
C GLU A 1037 -79.19 43.54 2.93
N ASP A 1038 -78.61 44.52 3.63
CA ASP A 1038 -78.78 44.93 5.03
C ASP A 1038 -78.55 43.96 6.22
N ASN A 1039 -78.71 42.62 6.16
CA ASN A 1039 -78.49 41.77 7.35
C ASN A 1039 -77.97 40.33 7.11
N GLY A 1040 -76.69 40.11 7.42
CA GLY A 1040 -76.17 38.87 8.04
C GLY A 1040 -75.79 37.71 7.11
N ASP A 1041 -74.51 37.32 7.19
CA ASP A 1041 -73.82 36.27 6.43
C ASP A 1041 -73.79 36.43 4.90
N ALA A 1042 -72.71 35.95 4.29
CA ALA A 1042 -72.58 35.81 2.84
C ALA A 1042 -72.84 34.35 2.45
N ILE A 1043 -73.45 34.12 1.29
CA ILE A 1043 -73.85 32.80 0.81
C ILE A 1043 -73.18 32.55 -0.53
N ASP A 1044 -72.42 31.46 -0.62
CA ASP A 1044 -71.59 31.14 -1.79
C ASP A 1044 -72.36 30.18 -2.72
N VAL A 1045 -72.94 30.72 -3.80
CA VAL A 1045 -73.76 29.96 -4.75
C VAL A 1045 -72.88 29.39 -5.87
N VAL A 1046 -72.60 28.09 -5.80
CA VAL A 1046 -71.85 27.36 -6.82
C VAL A 1046 -72.81 26.73 -7.83
N VAL A 1047 -72.76 27.23 -9.05
CA VAL A 1047 -73.55 26.76 -10.20
C VAL A 1047 -72.85 25.58 -10.87
N VAL A 1048 -73.60 24.56 -11.28
CA VAL A 1048 -73.11 23.40 -12.02
C VAL A 1048 -74.00 23.13 -13.24
N ASP A 1049 -73.39 22.86 -14.40
CA ASP A 1049 -74.12 22.59 -15.66
C ASP A 1049 -74.89 21.25 -15.55
N ARG A 1050 -76.12 21.25 -16.08
CA ARG A 1050 -76.98 20.08 -16.30
C ARG A 1050 -76.25 18.87 -16.88
N ASN A 1051 -75.23 19.11 -17.71
CA ASN A 1051 -74.43 18.09 -18.40
C ASN A 1051 -73.27 17.55 -17.57
N GLU A 1052 -72.90 18.22 -16.48
CA GLU A 1052 -71.84 17.80 -15.58
C GLU A 1052 -72.35 16.68 -14.64
N ALA A 1053 -71.44 15.79 -14.25
CA ALA A 1053 -71.81 14.61 -13.49
C ALA A 1053 -72.26 14.96 -12.06
N THR A 1054 -73.11 14.13 -11.47
CA THR A 1054 -73.40 14.16 -10.01
C THR A 1054 -72.12 14.08 -9.18
N ASP A 1055 -71.07 13.51 -9.75
CA ASP A 1055 -69.74 13.44 -9.15
C ASP A 1055 -69.07 14.82 -9.07
N MET A 1056 -69.27 15.72 -10.04
CA MET A 1056 -68.74 17.09 -9.96
C MET A 1056 -69.49 17.98 -8.96
N LEU A 1057 -70.82 17.83 -8.84
CA LEU A 1057 -71.60 18.44 -7.75
C LEU A 1057 -71.00 18.07 -6.37
N ILE A 1058 -70.56 16.82 -6.22
CA ILE A 1058 -70.00 16.28 -4.98
C ILE A 1058 -68.53 16.69 -4.81
N GLU A 1059 -67.72 16.75 -5.88
CA GLU A 1059 -66.38 17.34 -5.85
C GLU A 1059 -66.42 18.83 -5.47
N LEU A 1060 -67.37 19.61 -5.97
CA LEU A 1060 -67.50 21.05 -5.64
C LEU A 1060 -67.97 21.29 -4.20
N ALA A 1061 -68.86 20.43 -3.69
CA ALA A 1061 -69.19 20.38 -2.26
C ALA A 1061 -67.96 19.98 -1.40
N ALA A 1062 -67.17 18.99 -1.83
CA ALA A 1062 -65.94 18.56 -1.16
C ALA A 1062 -64.83 19.63 -1.19
N CYS A 1063 -64.72 20.39 -2.28
CA CYS A 1063 -63.80 21.53 -2.44
C CYS A 1063 -64.16 22.74 -1.55
N GLY A 1064 -65.23 22.67 -0.74
CA GLY A 1064 -65.55 23.66 0.29
C GLY A 1064 -64.53 23.78 1.42
N LYS A 1065 -63.49 22.93 1.47
CA LYS A 1065 -62.49 22.92 2.55
C LYS A 1065 -61.13 23.56 2.21
N LEU A 1066 -61.10 24.57 1.34
CA LEU A 1066 -59.93 25.42 1.09
C LEU A 1066 -60.20 26.93 1.27
N ILE A 1067 -59.85 27.39 2.48
CA ILE A 1067 -59.31 28.72 2.80
C ILE A 1067 -60.27 29.95 2.76
N ASN A 1068 -60.20 30.76 3.82
CA ASN A 1068 -60.76 32.12 3.87
C ASN A 1068 -60.21 32.99 2.72
N GLN A 1069 -61.05 33.52 1.85
CA GLN A 1069 -60.67 34.52 0.84
C GLN A 1069 -60.42 35.91 1.47
N LYS A 1070 -59.46 35.99 2.41
CA LYS A 1070 -59.02 37.25 3.02
C LYS A 1070 -57.51 37.45 3.10
N GLU A 1071 -56.71 36.47 2.65
CA GLU A 1071 -55.23 36.54 2.66
C GLU A 1071 -54.58 36.35 1.26
N VAL A 1072 -55.37 36.21 0.19
CA VAL A 1072 -54.85 36.06 -1.19
C VAL A 1072 -54.47 37.40 -1.85
N LEU A 1073 -54.77 38.53 -1.18
CA LEU A 1073 -54.32 39.87 -1.59
C LEU A 1073 -53.55 40.55 -0.45
N SER A 1074 -52.24 40.35 -0.42
CA SER A 1074 -51.32 41.28 0.26
C SER A 1074 -50.70 42.22 -0.79
N PRO A 1075 -50.49 43.51 -0.48
CA PRO A 1075 -50.15 44.50 -1.50
C PRO A 1075 -48.65 44.52 -1.79
N ARG A 1076 -48.33 44.73 -3.07
CA ARG A 1076 -47.19 45.57 -3.47
C ARG A 1076 -47.68 46.59 -4.49
N ALA A 1077 -47.78 47.84 -4.04
CA ALA A 1077 -47.65 48.96 -4.96
C ALA A 1077 -46.18 49.00 -5.42
N ASP A 1078 -45.98 49.33 -6.69
CA ASP A 1078 -45.21 50.51 -7.14
C ASP A 1078 -45.09 50.44 -8.67
N GLN A 1079 -45.68 51.43 -9.36
CA GLN A 1079 -45.36 51.95 -10.72
C GLN A 1079 -45.23 50.96 -11.89
N ASP A 1080 -45.86 51.10 -13.06
CA ASP A 1080 -46.89 52.00 -13.65
C ASP A 1080 -47.43 51.22 -14.91
N GLU A 1081 -48.40 51.62 -15.74
CA GLU A 1081 -49.11 52.89 -15.97
C GLU A 1081 -50.63 52.74 -15.77
N ALA A 1082 -51.48 52.91 -16.79
CA ALA A 1082 -52.95 53.00 -16.64
C ALA A 1082 -53.78 52.24 -17.69
N GLU A 1083 -54.92 51.68 -17.24
CA GLU A 1083 -56.18 51.68 -17.99
C GLU A 1083 -57.37 51.66 -16.99
N GLU A 1084 -58.55 52.14 -17.38
CA GLU A 1084 -59.62 52.53 -16.43
C GLU A 1084 -60.55 51.38 -16.01
N THR A 1085 -60.96 51.33 -14.73
CA THR A 1085 -62.27 50.80 -14.31
C THR A 1085 -62.65 51.30 -12.90
N SER A 1086 -63.93 51.21 -12.54
CA SER A 1086 -64.53 51.97 -11.43
C SER A 1086 -64.20 51.45 -10.02
N VAL A 1087 -63.75 52.37 -9.14
CA VAL A 1087 -63.42 52.07 -7.74
C VAL A 1087 -64.60 52.31 -6.79
N ILE A 1088 -65.06 51.24 -6.12
CA ILE A 1088 -65.98 51.35 -4.97
C ILE A 1088 -65.16 51.65 -3.70
N LYS A 1089 -65.39 52.80 -3.07
CA LYS A 1089 -64.85 53.11 -1.73
C LYS A 1089 -65.74 52.50 -0.64
N VAL A 1090 -65.18 51.65 0.20
CA VAL A 1090 -65.81 51.18 1.44
C VAL A 1090 -65.05 51.74 2.65
N SER A 1091 -65.77 52.35 3.59
CA SER A 1091 -65.16 52.93 4.80
C SER A 1091 -65.09 51.91 5.94
N LEU A 1092 -63.96 51.88 6.66
CA LEU A 1092 -63.77 50.99 7.80
C LEU A 1092 -64.42 51.57 9.07
N SER A 1093 -65.31 50.80 9.68
CA SER A 1093 -65.97 51.13 10.95
C SER A 1093 -64.96 51.31 12.08
N THR A 1094 -65.20 52.31 12.94
CA THR A 1094 -64.26 52.79 13.98
C THR A 1094 -63.80 51.69 14.94
N LYS A 1095 -64.64 50.67 15.21
CA LYS A 1095 -64.29 49.52 16.07
C LYS A 1095 -63.13 48.67 15.51
N MET A 1096 -62.96 48.57 14.20
CA MET A 1096 -61.86 47.78 13.62
C MET A 1096 -60.47 48.42 13.80
N LYS A 1097 -60.39 49.73 14.05
CA LYS A 1097 -59.09 50.39 14.32
C LYS A 1097 -58.55 50.12 15.73
N GLN A 1098 -59.39 49.71 16.69
CA GLN A 1098 -58.97 49.48 18.08
C GLN A 1098 -58.50 48.05 18.37
N MET A 1099 -58.72 47.09 17.46
CA MET A 1099 -58.25 45.69 17.59
C MET A 1099 -56.90 45.41 16.89
N LEU A 1100 -56.19 46.45 16.45
CA LEU A 1100 -54.89 46.36 15.75
C LEU A 1100 -53.73 46.94 16.57
N TRP A 1101 -53.85 46.90 17.90
CA TRP A 1101 -52.85 47.48 18.84
C TRP A 1101 -52.70 46.70 20.16
N VAL A 1102 -53.04 45.40 20.13
CA VAL A 1102 -52.77 44.37 21.14
C VAL A 1102 -52.43 43.07 20.40
#